data_AF-A0A2H4SFM9-F1
#
_entry.id   AF-A0A2H4SFM9-F1
#
_cell.length_a   1.000
_cell.length_b   1.000
_cell.length_c   1.000
_cell.angle_alpha   90.00
_cell.angle_beta   90.00
_cell.angle_gamma   90.00
#
_symmetry.space_group_name_H-M   'P 1'
#
loop_
_entity.id
_entity.type
_entity.pdbx_description
1 polymer ?
#
loop_
_entity_poly.entity_id
_entity_poly.type
_entity_poly.pdbx_seq_one_letter_code
_entity_poly.pdbx_strand_id
1 'polypeptide(L)'
;MTCQTFQASAQNVKLQTDNLISSTSARPGFCSWLEDEVGDWSFLVGWEAEGSRECQVGTRVTEGYSSPVAVTGAGIQRAPGASRRNHPLWDAAPLSTVQASLIPLPPLPPLPILAPVRHRLLAIIPNNAITKLPTSHPSAALPSGPSLGWLLVLQTRADPGHQRSLGQAWPRPVTAMKSTVSLLALAGAAAAADLPAIVAKGSKFFYPNGTQFFMKGIAYQRDIGAAGAKSDPTAKYMDPLADKDACKRDVPYLQDLNINIIRTYAIDPKEDHSYCMGLLQDAGIYVVSDLSEPATSINRDDPQWNTELFDRYKAVVDELSKYPNVVGFFAGNEVSNSANNTGASAFVKAAVRDTKKYIKDNQKRWIGVGYAANDDKDIRKEIADYFNCGKAEESIDFWGYNIYSWCGTSSMQLSGYDQQVKFFQDFSVPVFLAEYGCNLPNGAKGRKWEETAALYSDDMTGVFSGGLVYMYFQEENDYGVVEVKGSSIEKQDDYDGLKKAHAAADPKGITMDKYTPSGKSAQCPDVSKAWMAAAQLPPTPDKDLCKCMSDSLECVVADNLDVKSYGDLFGSVCGASPKICAGINAVTKLGNYGAYSMCSPKEKLSFVLDAYYQANGKTSDACGWKGAKIQKGTTASNCQKSLSDAKAQNSAVATATSNVSAPKATGGSSSGNGKENFGVRTAPSGVLAAGVVAMAALLTL
;
A
#
# COMPACT_ATOMS: atom_id res chain seq x y z
N MET A 1 -37.66 -57.84 -7.44
CA MET A 1 -37.03 -56.51 -7.60
C MET A 1 -37.21 -55.76 -6.29
N THR A 2 -36.11 -55.68 -5.53
CA THR A 2 -35.77 -54.74 -4.44
C THR A 2 -36.83 -54.31 -3.41
N CYS A 3 -36.76 -54.96 -2.23
CA CYS A 3 -37.39 -54.70 -0.93
C CYS A 3 -37.00 -53.31 -0.34
N GLN A 4 -37.87 -52.53 0.32
CA GLN A 4 -38.47 -52.73 1.68
C GLN A 4 -37.38 -52.97 2.76
N THR A 5 -37.32 -52.36 3.95
CA THR A 5 -38.27 -51.61 4.79
C THR A 5 -37.53 -51.12 6.06
N PHE A 6 -37.94 -49.95 6.57
CA PHE A 6 -38.20 -49.58 7.98
C PHE A 6 -37.20 -49.77 9.17
N GLN A 7 -37.02 -48.63 9.86
CA GLN A 7 -37.11 -48.36 11.32
C GLN A 7 -36.04 -48.80 12.36
N ALA A 8 -35.52 -47.75 13.02
CA ALA A 8 -35.52 -47.47 14.48
C ALA A 8 -34.43 -48.04 15.43
N SER A 9 -33.76 -47.07 16.11
CA SER A 9 -33.59 -46.94 17.58
C SER A 9 -32.46 -47.67 18.35
N ALA A 10 -31.94 -46.92 19.35
CA ALA A 10 -31.22 -47.28 20.60
C ALA A 10 -29.68 -47.31 20.52
N GLN A 11 -28.95 -46.34 21.09
CA GLN A 11 -28.59 -46.06 22.51
C GLN A 11 -27.22 -46.61 22.95
N ASN A 12 -26.34 -45.66 23.34
CA ASN A 12 -25.32 -45.65 24.41
C ASN A 12 -24.64 -46.96 24.88
N VAL A 13 -23.29 -46.99 24.81
CA VAL A 13 -22.44 -47.50 25.91
C VAL A 13 -21.17 -46.64 26.03
N LYS A 14 -20.86 -46.32 27.30
CA LYS A 14 -19.75 -45.54 27.84
C LYS A 14 -18.71 -46.53 28.38
N LEU A 15 -17.41 -46.33 28.19
CA LEU A 15 -16.37 -46.93 29.05
C LEU A 15 -15.09 -46.08 29.06
N GLN A 16 -14.69 -45.70 30.27
CA GLN A 16 -13.39 -45.11 30.65
C GLN A 16 -12.31 -46.20 30.68
N THR A 17 -11.05 -45.82 30.45
CA THR A 17 -9.91 -46.34 31.23
C THR A 17 -8.76 -45.33 31.22
N ASP A 18 -8.18 -45.14 32.40
CA ASP A 18 -7.12 -44.21 32.77
C ASP A 18 -5.70 -44.68 32.39
N ASN A 19 -4.79 -43.69 32.32
CA ASN A 19 -3.37 -43.64 32.67
C ASN A 19 -2.54 -44.95 32.71
N LEU A 20 -1.40 -44.94 31.99
CA LEU A 20 -0.11 -45.37 32.53
C LEU A 20 1.09 -44.76 31.76
N ILE A 21 2.07 -44.39 32.57
CA ILE A 21 3.36 -43.75 32.31
C ILE A 21 4.35 -44.79 31.75
N SER A 22 5.16 -44.43 30.73
CA SER A 22 6.63 -44.49 30.84
C SER A 22 7.35 -43.95 29.60
N SER A 23 8.44 -43.26 29.90
CA SER A 23 9.55 -42.83 29.06
C SER A 23 10.15 -43.97 28.22
N THR A 24 10.57 -43.71 26.97
CA THR A 24 11.98 -43.43 26.59
C THR A 24 12.16 -43.43 25.06
N SER A 25 13.09 -42.56 24.62
CA SER A 25 14.03 -42.70 23.49
C SER A 25 13.58 -42.55 22.03
N ALA A 26 14.32 -41.65 21.36
CA ALA A 26 14.80 -41.69 19.98
C ALA A 26 13.89 -41.18 18.84
N ARG A 27 14.20 -39.94 18.39
CA ARG A 27 14.20 -39.55 16.96
C ARG A 27 15.34 -40.30 16.26
N PRO A 28 15.26 -40.69 14.97
CA PRO A 28 15.20 -39.72 13.85
C PRO A 28 14.39 -40.17 12.61
N GLY A 29 14.10 -39.24 11.70
CA GLY A 29 13.63 -39.58 10.35
C GLY A 29 12.75 -38.52 9.71
N PHE A 30 13.38 -37.48 9.16
CA PHE A 30 12.78 -36.53 8.22
C PHE A 30 13.02 -37.07 6.79
N CYS A 31 12.10 -36.79 5.87
CA CYS A 31 12.06 -37.17 4.44
C CYS A 31 11.33 -38.48 4.08
N SER A 32 10.04 -38.37 3.75
CA SER A 32 9.48 -38.84 2.46
C SER A 32 7.95 -38.67 2.45
N TRP A 33 7.44 -37.85 1.52
CA TRP A 33 6.16 -38.11 0.85
C TRP A 33 6.09 -37.26 -0.42
N LEU A 34 6.51 -37.85 -1.53
CA LEU A 34 6.23 -37.37 -2.88
C LEU A 34 6.35 -38.58 -3.81
N GLU A 35 5.23 -39.24 -4.08
CA GLU A 35 5.00 -40.06 -5.28
C GLU A 35 3.49 -40.35 -5.41
N ASP A 36 3.03 -40.32 -6.67
CA ASP A 36 1.68 -40.50 -7.27
C ASP A 36 1.29 -39.20 -8.02
N GLU A 37 1.26 -39.07 -9.35
CA GLU A 37 1.40 -40.00 -10.49
C GLU A 37 1.84 -39.15 -11.72
N VAL A 38 2.84 -39.59 -12.50
CA VAL A 38 2.85 -39.41 -13.97
C VAL A 38 3.51 -40.64 -14.57
N GLY A 39 2.68 -41.50 -15.14
CA GLY A 39 3.11 -42.65 -15.92
C GLY A 39 3.38 -42.29 -17.38
N ASP A 40 4.34 -43.05 -17.90
CA ASP A 40 4.48 -43.53 -19.27
C ASP A 40 5.48 -42.88 -20.25
N TRP A 41 6.21 -43.83 -20.87
CA TRP A 41 7.08 -43.82 -22.04
C TRP A 41 8.60 -43.80 -21.81
N SER A 42 9.07 -45.04 -21.67
CA SER A 42 10.38 -45.66 -21.83
C SER A 42 11.22 -45.20 -23.04
N PHE A 43 12.56 -45.20 -22.91
CA PHE A 43 13.47 -46.09 -23.68
C PHE A 43 14.94 -46.05 -23.20
N LEU A 44 15.39 -47.24 -22.76
CA LEU A 44 16.70 -47.92 -22.82
C LEU A 44 18.08 -47.20 -22.67
N VAL A 45 18.75 -47.61 -21.57
CA VAL A 45 20.08 -48.28 -21.46
C VAL A 45 21.37 -47.46 -21.58
N GLY A 46 22.17 -47.55 -20.52
CA GLY A 46 23.63 -47.41 -20.53
C GLY A 46 24.23 -47.36 -19.12
N TRP A 47 24.46 -48.52 -18.50
CA TRP A 47 25.20 -48.70 -17.24
C TRP A 47 26.71 -48.55 -17.47
N GLU A 48 27.42 -47.87 -16.59
CA GLU A 48 28.71 -48.35 -16.06
C GLU A 48 29.05 -47.62 -14.75
N ALA A 49 29.36 -48.41 -13.72
CA ALA A 49 29.70 -47.99 -12.38
C ALA A 49 31.17 -48.34 -12.12
N GLU A 50 31.93 -47.46 -11.47
CA GLU A 50 33.13 -47.86 -10.74
C GLU A 50 33.59 -46.76 -9.75
N GLY A 51 33.95 -47.17 -8.53
CA GLY A 51 35.01 -46.51 -7.77
C GLY A 51 34.65 -45.85 -6.43
N SER A 52 34.38 -46.66 -5.41
CA SER A 52 34.43 -46.29 -3.98
C SER A 52 35.86 -45.95 -3.49
N ARG A 53 36.03 -44.89 -2.67
CA ARG A 53 37.05 -44.79 -1.62
C ARG A 53 36.57 -44.02 -0.39
N GLU A 54 37.12 -44.40 0.74
CA GLU A 54 36.61 -44.32 2.12
C GLU A 54 36.74 -42.97 2.84
N CYS A 55 35.99 -42.89 3.95
CA CYS A 55 35.96 -41.89 5.01
C CYS A 55 37.30 -41.62 5.70
N GLN A 56 37.49 -40.37 6.16
CA GLN A 56 38.00 -40.09 7.52
C GLN A 56 37.38 -38.81 8.10
N VAL A 57 36.91 -38.93 9.35
CA VAL A 57 36.39 -37.89 10.24
C VAL A 57 37.51 -37.51 11.21
N GLY A 58 37.76 -36.20 11.37
CA GLY A 58 38.68 -35.66 12.38
C GLY A 58 37.98 -34.71 13.33
N THR A 59 37.78 -35.15 14.57
CA THR A 59 37.37 -34.34 15.73
C THR A 59 38.59 -33.76 16.45
N ARG A 60 38.49 -32.51 16.96
CA ARG A 60 39.33 -32.03 18.06
C ARG A 60 38.53 -31.16 19.03
N VAL A 61 38.64 -31.53 20.30
CA VAL A 61 38.13 -30.88 21.53
C VAL A 61 39.33 -30.30 22.27
N THR A 62 39.18 -29.17 22.96
CA THR A 62 39.89 -28.87 24.23
C THR A 62 39.09 -27.88 25.10
N GLU A 63 38.96 -28.25 26.38
CA GLU A 63 38.41 -27.58 27.58
C GLU A 63 39.30 -26.39 28.06
N GLY A 64 39.02 -25.53 29.05
CA GLY A 64 38.01 -25.41 30.11
C GLY A 64 38.36 -24.30 31.15
N TYR A 65 37.56 -24.22 32.24
CA TYR A 65 37.71 -23.46 33.53
C TYR A 65 37.41 -21.94 33.53
N SER A 66 36.76 -21.28 34.52
CA SER A 66 36.09 -21.60 35.81
C SER A 66 35.37 -20.35 36.37
N SER A 67 34.33 -20.55 37.22
CA SER A 67 33.41 -19.55 37.82
C SER A 67 33.94 -18.81 39.10
N PRO A 68 33.11 -18.20 40.00
CA PRO A 68 32.69 -16.79 40.02
C PRO A 68 32.94 -16.05 41.38
N VAL A 69 32.64 -14.74 41.48
CA VAL A 69 32.52 -14.02 42.78
C VAL A 69 31.29 -13.09 42.78
N ALA A 70 30.51 -13.17 43.86
CA ALA A 70 29.36 -12.33 44.17
C ALA A 70 29.74 -11.23 45.18
N VAL A 71 29.12 -10.05 45.09
CA VAL A 71 29.05 -9.08 46.21
C VAL A 71 27.66 -8.43 46.27
N THR A 72 27.18 -8.34 47.50
CA THR A 72 25.90 -7.89 48.05
C THR A 72 25.75 -6.36 48.19
N GLY A 73 24.51 -5.86 48.29
CA GLY A 73 24.17 -4.83 49.29
C GLY A 73 23.34 -3.62 48.83
N ALA A 74 22.15 -3.47 49.47
CA ALA A 74 21.42 -2.25 49.93
C ALA A 74 21.50 -0.95 49.10
N GLY A 75 20.45 -0.15 48.86
CA GLY A 75 19.25 0.17 49.64
C GLY A 75 19.14 1.71 49.80
N ILE A 76 17.91 2.25 49.76
CA ILE A 76 17.44 3.51 50.37
C ILE A 76 17.38 4.83 49.52
N GLN A 77 16.12 5.19 49.21
CA GLN A 77 15.36 6.47 49.32
C GLN A 77 15.76 7.82 48.63
N ARG A 78 14.73 8.33 47.90
CA ARG A 78 14.12 9.70 47.87
C ARG A 78 14.99 10.97 47.65
N ALA A 79 14.80 11.59 46.47
CA ALA A 79 14.26 12.94 46.12
C ALA A 79 14.45 14.16 47.07
N PRO A 80 14.18 15.43 46.64
CA PRO A 80 14.32 16.13 45.34
C PRO A 80 14.94 17.55 45.48
N GLY A 81 15.14 18.32 44.39
CA GLY A 81 15.29 19.79 44.51
C GLY A 81 15.77 20.59 43.30
N ALA A 82 14.86 21.43 42.76
CA ALA A 82 15.03 22.82 42.28
C ALA A 82 16.24 23.21 41.40
N SER A 83 16.03 23.61 40.14
CA SER A 83 15.73 24.99 39.69
C SER A 83 16.85 26.02 39.93
N ARG A 84 17.49 26.50 38.85
CA ARG A 84 17.45 27.90 38.36
C ARG A 84 18.68 28.27 37.51
N ARG A 85 18.35 28.89 36.36
CA ARG A 85 18.90 30.14 35.79
C ARG A 85 20.33 30.22 35.21
N ASN A 86 20.32 30.88 34.04
CA ASN A 86 21.25 31.90 33.51
C ASN A 86 22.19 31.50 32.35
N HIS A 87 21.84 32.02 31.17
CA HIS A 87 22.74 32.59 30.13
C HIS A 87 23.80 33.55 30.74
N PRO A 88 24.91 33.96 30.05
CA PRO A 88 24.99 34.22 28.61
C PRO A 88 26.34 33.97 27.88
N LEU A 89 26.26 34.07 26.53
CA LEU A 89 27.18 34.65 25.52
C LEU A 89 28.68 34.69 25.80
N TRP A 90 29.53 34.25 24.86
CA TRP A 90 30.71 34.99 24.34
C TRP A 90 31.12 34.47 22.95
N ASP A 91 31.63 35.39 22.14
CA ASP A 91 31.94 35.35 20.72
C ASP A 91 33.25 34.61 20.32
N ALA A 92 33.31 34.32 19.00
CA ALA A 92 34.45 34.49 18.09
C ALA A 92 35.56 33.42 17.94
N ALA A 93 35.62 32.93 16.68
CA ALA A 93 36.79 32.90 15.78
C ALA A 93 37.63 31.61 15.65
N PRO A 94 38.25 31.38 14.46
CA PRO A 94 38.50 30.05 13.89
C PRO A 94 39.99 29.66 13.86
N LEU A 95 40.26 28.35 13.77
CA LEU A 95 41.58 27.75 13.52
C LEU A 95 41.38 26.58 12.54
N SER A 96 41.81 26.71 11.29
CA SER A 96 43.13 26.37 10.75
C SER A 96 43.19 24.96 10.15
N THR A 97 43.41 24.96 8.84
CA THR A 97 43.92 23.93 7.93
C THR A 97 44.80 22.84 8.55
N VAL A 98 44.50 21.58 8.21
CA VAL A 98 45.46 20.46 8.20
C VAL A 98 45.39 19.77 6.84
N GLN A 99 46.49 19.82 6.09
CA GLN A 99 46.77 18.96 4.95
C GLN A 99 47.12 17.56 5.45
N ALA A 100 46.56 16.52 4.84
CA ALA A 100 47.10 15.17 4.90
C ALA A 100 47.14 14.59 3.47
N SER A 101 48.37 14.38 3.00
CA SER A 101 48.72 13.75 1.73
C SER A 101 48.44 12.25 1.78
N LEU A 102 47.79 11.69 0.74
CA LEU A 102 47.69 10.26 0.52
C LEU A 102 48.55 9.85 -0.68
N ILE A 103 49.43 8.89 -0.44
CA ILE A 103 50.34 8.25 -1.40
C ILE A 103 49.56 7.13 -2.13
N PRO A 104 49.68 6.98 -3.46
CA PRO A 104 48.98 5.93 -4.21
C PRO A 104 49.72 4.58 -4.17
N LEU A 105 48.98 3.49 -4.05
CA LEU A 105 49.47 2.12 -4.19
C LEU A 105 49.57 1.72 -5.69
N PRO A 106 50.54 0.86 -6.07
CA PRO A 106 50.81 0.49 -7.48
C PRO A 106 49.86 -0.59 -8.04
N PRO A 107 49.76 -0.71 -9.38
CA PRO A 107 48.79 -1.60 -10.05
C PRO A 107 49.27 -3.07 -10.14
N LEU A 108 48.32 -4.00 -10.12
CA LEU A 108 48.53 -5.42 -10.39
C LEU A 108 48.62 -5.71 -11.91
N PRO A 109 49.41 -6.72 -12.33
CA PRO A 109 49.69 -7.02 -13.75
C PRO A 109 48.57 -7.82 -14.46
N PRO A 110 48.52 -7.80 -15.81
CA PRO A 110 47.44 -8.41 -16.60
C PRO A 110 47.67 -9.91 -16.85
N LEU A 111 46.58 -10.69 -16.89
CA LEU A 111 46.54 -12.07 -17.40
C LEU A 111 46.12 -12.11 -18.89
N PRO A 112 46.54 -13.13 -19.65
CA PRO A 112 46.77 -13.01 -21.09
C PRO A 112 45.54 -13.23 -21.97
N ILE A 113 45.55 -12.50 -23.09
CA ILE A 113 44.64 -12.61 -24.24
C ILE A 113 44.98 -13.88 -25.03
N LEU A 114 43.98 -14.75 -25.25
CA LEU A 114 44.01 -15.77 -26.30
C LEU A 114 43.44 -15.18 -27.60
N ALA A 115 44.27 -15.19 -28.64
CA ALA A 115 43.94 -14.76 -29.99
C ALA A 115 43.22 -15.88 -30.79
N PRO A 116 42.55 -15.54 -31.92
CA PRO A 116 41.39 -16.27 -32.44
C PRO A 116 41.73 -17.30 -33.53
N VAL A 117 40.84 -18.29 -33.67
CA VAL A 117 40.82 -19.22 -34.81
C VAL A 117 40.23 -18.53 -36.04
N ARG A 118 41.04 -18.43 -37.10
CA ARG A 118 40.63 -18.02 -38.46
C ARG A 118 40.00 -19.20 -39.19
N HIS A 119 38.89 -18.98 -39.88
CA HIS A 119 38.62 -19.61 -41.18
C HIS A 119 38.36 -18.53 -42.23
N ARG A 120 39.09 -18.63 -43.34
CA ARG A 120 38.99 -17.80 -44.54
C ARG A 120 37.90 -18.37 -45.46
N LEU A 121 37.09 -17.50 -46.08
CA LEU A 121 36.73 -17.69 -47.48
C LEU A 121 36.59 -16.32 -48.18
N LEU A 122 37.02 -16.31 -49.44
CA LEU A 122 37.38 -15.16 -50.27
C LEU A 122 36.18 -14.50 -50.99
N ALA A 123 36.29 -13.17 -51.15
CA ALA A 123 35.99 -12.31 -52.33
C ALA A 123 34.53 -12.26 -52.86
N ILE A 124 33.95 -11.12 -53.25
CA ILE A 124 34.37 -10.13 -54.27
C ILE A 124 33.62 -8.79 -54.03
N ILE A 125 34.30 -7.64 -54.21
CA ILE A 125 33.77 -6.26 -54.34
C ILE A 125 33.78 -5.88 -55.84
N PRO A 126 32.95 -4.95 -56.38
CA PRO A 126 33.19 -3.49 -56.28
C PRO A 126 31.89 -2.66 -56.03
N ASN A 127 31.83 -1.68 -55.11
CA ASN A 127 32.41 -0.32 -55.05
C ASN A 127 31.53 0.79 -55.69
N ASN A 128 31.52 1.96 -55.01
CA ASN A 128 30.94 3.29 -55.35
C ASN A 128 29.57 3.59 -54.70
N ALA A 129 29.28 4.75 -54.09
CA ALA A 129 30.01 6.02 -53.97
C ALA A 129 29.53 6.83 -52.74
N ILE A 130 30.43 7.70 -52.28
CA ILE A 130 30.29 8.71 -51.22
C ILE A 130 29.60 9.97 -51.77
N THR A 131 28.69 10.58 -51.01
CA THR A 131 28.43 12.05 -50.97
C THR A 131 27.70 12.40 -49.65
N LYS A 132 28.37 13.07 -48.71
CA LYS A 132 28.36 14.52 -48.40
C LYS A 132 27.03 15.10 -47.86
N LEU A 133 27.02 15.33 -46.55
CA LEU A 133 26.23 16.34 -45.83
C LEU A 133 26.72 17.76 -46.14
N PRO A 134 25.88 18.78 -45.89
CA PRO A 134 26.38 19.94 -45.16
C PRO A 134 25.47 20.40 -44.02
N THR A 135 26.13 20.97 -43.02
CA THR A 135 25.62 21.68 -41.85
C THR A 135 25.39 23.18 -42.15
N SER A 136 24.68 23.84 -41.21
CA SER A 136 24.78 25.26 -40.77
C SER A 136 23.60 26.22 -41.04
N HIS A 137 23.03 26.69 -39.93
CA HIS A 137 22.41 28.01 -39.68
C HIS A 137 23.51 29.10 -39.54
N PRO A 138 23.26 30.45 -39.52
CA PRO A 138 22.18 31.13 -38.76
C PRO A 138 21.63 32.51 -39.25
N SER A 139 20.68 33.04 -38.47
CA SER A 139 20.33 34.46 -38.19
C SER A 139 19.45 35.25 -39.17
N ALA A 140 18.27 35.72 -38.70
CA ALA A 140 17.99 37.13 -38.34
C ALA A 140 16.48 37.49 -38.26
N ALA A 141 16.12 38.16 -37.15
CA ALA A 141 15.22 39.31 -36.97
C ALA A 141 13.73 39.34 -37.42
N LEU A 142 12.89 39.77 -36.46
CA LEU A 142 11.49 40.23 -36.51
C LEU A 142 11.26 41.44 -37.45
N PRO A 143 9.99 41.73 -37.84
CA PRO A 143 9.23 42.74 -37.09
C PRO A 143 7.71 42.48 -36.93
N SER A 144 7.18 43.25 -35.98
CA SER A 144 5.82 43.52 -35.48
C SER A 144 4.71 43.87 -36.50
N GLY A 145 3.45 43.56 -36.15
CA GLY A 145 2.28 44.38 -36.56
C GLY A 145 0.94 43.63 -36.67
N PRO A 146 -0.18 44.11 -36.09
CA PRO A 146 -1.40 43.31 -35.82
C PRO A 146 -2.55 43.55 -36.82
N SER A 147 -3.55 42.66 -36.88
CA SER A 147 -4.96 43.05 -37.06
C SER A 147 -5.98 41.89 -37.05
N LEU A 148 -7.03 42.12 -36.25
CA LEU A 148 -8.47 41.94 -36.53
C LEU A 148 -9.03 40.54 -36.78
N GLY A 149 -9.81 40.09 -35.79
CA GLY A 149 -10.71 38.95 -35.89
C GLY A 149 -11.97 39.24 -36.71
N TRP A 150 -12.56 38.16 -37.20
CA TRP A 150 -13.91 38.12 -37.75
C TRP A 150 -14.68 36.96 -37.15
N LEU A 151 -15.87 37.30 -36.67
CA LEU A 151 -16.91 36.44 -36.13
C LEU A 151 -17.62 35.74 -37.30
N LEU A 152 -17.70 34.40 -37.30
CA LEU A 152 -18.52 33.66 -38.27
C LEU A 152 -19.62 32.88 -37.54
N VAL A 153 -20.85 33.32 -37.76
CA VAL A 153 -22.09 32.67 -37.31
C VAL A 153 -22.40 31.51 -38.26
N LEU A 154 -22.48 30.28 -37.74
CA LEU A 154 -22.97 29.12 -38.46
C LEU A 154 -24.40 28.79 -38.01
N GLN A 155 -25.32 28.81 -38.97
CA GLN A 155 -26.68 28.33 -38.82
C GLN A 155 -26.99 27.51 -40.07
N THR A 156 -27.19 26.20 -39.94
CA THR A 156 -27.83 25.40 -40.99
C THR A 156 -28.86 24.45 -40.38
N ARG A 157 -29.99 24.40 -41.07
CA ARG A 157 -31.25 23.75 -40.74
C ARG A 157 -31.36 22.52 -41.64
N ALA A 158 -31.84 21.42 -41.08
CA ALA A 158 -32.15 20.17 -41.78
C ALA A 158 -33.46 20.28 -42.58
N ASP A 159 -33.56 19.58 -43.73
CA ASP A 159 -34.57 18.52 -44.00
C ASP A 159 -34.48 17.96 -45.45
N PRO A 160 -35.13 16.81 -45.79
CA PRO A 160 -34.53 15.73 -46.58
C PRO A 160 -35.31 15.30 -47.83
N GLY A 161 -34.80 14.32 -48.61
CA GLY A 161 -35.66 13.46 -49.42
C GLY A 161 -35.06 12.72 -50.64
N HIS A 162 -35.27 11.39 -50.63
CA HIS A 162 -35.63 10.50 -51.76
C HIS A 162 -34.59 9.89 -52.75
N GLN A 163 -34.24 8.62 -52.45
CA GLN A 163 -34.34 7.34 -53.21
C GLN A 163 -34.14 7.18 -54.74
N ARG A 164 -33.44 6.05 -55.05
CA ARG A 164 -33.46 5.11 -56.23
C ARG A 164 -32.74 5.56 -57.51
N SER A 165 -32.02 4.75 -58.32
CA SER A 165 -31.67 3.31 -58.39
C SER A 165 -30.63 3.03 -59.51
N LEU A 166 -29.83 1.96 -59.35
CA LEU A 166 -29.25 0.99 -60.32
C LEU A 166 -28.58 1.42 -61.66
N GLY A 167 -27.38 0.87 -61.92
CA GLY A 167 -26.84 0.66 -63.28
C GLY A 167 -25.33 0.34 -63.36
N GLN A 168 -24.99 -0.92 -63.63
CA GLN A 168 -23.63 -1.42 -63.92
C GLN A 168 -23.17 -1.06 -65.36
N ALA A 169 -21.90 -0.68 -65.56
CA ALA A 169 -21.04 -1.10 -66.69
C ALA A 169 -19.60 -0.49 -66.59
N TRP A 170 -18.61 -1.33 -66.87
CA TRP A 170 -17.18 -1.04 -67.20
C TRP A 170 -16.88 -1.81 -68.52
N PRO A 171 -15.73 -1.66 -69.23
CA PRO A 171 -14.63 -0.67 -69.14
C PRO A 171 -14.13 -0.11 -70.51
N ARG A 172 -13.23 0.90 -70.47
CA ARG A 172 -11.91 1.03 -71.17
C ARG A 172 -11.49 2.49 -71.50
N PRO A 173 -10.18 2.77 -71.65
CA PRO A 173 -9.49 3.81 -70.87
C PRO A 173 -9.16 5.08 -71.68
N VAL A 174 -9.07 6.23 -71.00
CA VAL A 174 -8.37 7.40 -71.52
C VAL A 174 -7.53 8.04 -70.42
N THR A 175 -6.35 8.43 -70.85
CA THR A 175 -5.14 8.85 -70.17
C THR A 175 -5.29 10.14 -69.36
N ALA A 176 -4.72 10.11 -68.16
CA ALA A 176 -4.06 11.19 -67.40
C ALA A 176 -4.46 12.66 -67.63
N MET A 177 -5.03 13.28 -66.60
CA MET A 177 -4.69 14.67 -66.25
C MET A 177 -4.71 14.81 -64.72
N LYS A 178 -3.51 14.92 -64.13
CA LYS A 178 -3.29 15.11 -62.69
C LYS A 178 -3.73 16.53 -62.31
N SER A 179 -4.91 16.67 -61.73
CA SER A 179 -5.31 17.89 -61.04
C SER A 179 -4.76 17.84 -59.61
N THR A 180 -3.86 18.75 -59.31
CA THR A 180 -3.36 19.05 -57.96
C THR A 180 -4.51 19.50 -57.08
N VAL A 181 -4.96 18.63 -56.16
CA VAL A 181 -5.82 19.01 -55.04
C VAL A 181 -4.93 19.67 -54.00
N SER A 182 -5.12 20.97 -53.83
CA SER A 182 -4.56 21.74 -52.72
C SER A 182 -4.95 21.11 -51.38
N LEU A 183 -3.96 20.61 -50.64
CA LEU A 183 -4.12 20.30 -49.21
C LEU A 183 -4.27 21.65 -48.48
N LEU A 184 -5.52 22.05 -48.22
CA LEU A 184 -5.83 22.94 -47.10
C LEU A 184 -5.48 22.16 -45.83
N ALA A 185 -4.33 22.43 -45.24
CA ALA A 185 -4.01 21.98 -43.89
C ALA A 185 -4.99 22.66 -42.93
N LEU A 186 -6.05 21.92 -42.58
CA LEU A 186 -6.97 22.30 -41.51
C LEU A 186 -6.16 22.24 -40.21
N ALA A 187 -5.60 23.38 -39.79
CA ALA A 187 -5.20 23.61 -38.42
C ALA A 187 -6.47 23.71 -37.57
N GLY A 188 -7.15 22.57 -37.42
CA GLY A 188 -8.14 22.41 -36.37
C GLY A 188 -7.37 22.40 -35.07
N ALA A 189 -7.64 23.38 -34.19
CA ALA A 189 -7.43 23.18 -32.77
C ALA A 189 -8.23 21.92 -32.43
N ALA A 190 -7.57 20.76 -32.37
CA ALA A 190 -8.09 19.65 -31.61
C ALA A 190 -8.25 20.23 -30.21
N ALA A 191 -9.49 20.51 -29.80
CA ALA A 191 -9.78 20.54 -28.38
C ALA A 191 -9.16 19.26 -27.85
N ALA A 192 -8.12 19.37 -27.02
CA ALA A 192 -7.48 18.21 -26.42
C ALA A 192 -8.62 17.42 -25.79
N ALA A 193 -8.96 16.28 -26.39
CA ALA A 193 -9.98 15.43 -25.83
C ALA A 193 -9.44 14.96 -24.49
N ASP A 194 -10.25 15.08 -23.43
CA ASP A 194 -9.87 14.61 -22.10
C ASP A 194 -9.24 13.22 -22.20
N LEU A 195 -8.18 12.97 -21.40
CA LEU A 195 -7.57 11.65 -21.37
C LEU A 195 -8.63 10.59 -21.05
N PRO A 196 -8.69 9.51 -21.83
CA PRO A 196 -9.73 8.53 -21.67
C PRO A 196 -9.57 7.81 -20.34
N ALA A 197 -10.65 7.67 -19.57
CA ALA A 197 -10.63 6.99 -18.28
C ALA A 197 -10.22 5.52 -18.45
N ILE A 198 -9.21 5.09 -17.70
CA ILE A 198 -8.76 3.69 -17.65
C ILE A 198 -9.85 2.83 -17.04
N VAL A 199 -9.99 1.60 -17.53
CA VAL A 199 -10.88 0.58 -16.97
C VAL A 199 -10.10 -0.68 -16.62
N ALA A 200 -10.54 -1.41 -15.59
CA ALA A 200 -10.03 -2.73 -15.28
C ALA A 200 -10.92 -3.83 -15.86
N LYS A 201 -10.31 -4.91 -16.35
CA LYS A 201 -10.97 -6.17 -16.68
C LYS A 201 -10.05 -7.29 -16.20
N GLY A 202 -10.53 -8.14 -15.29
CA GLY A 202 -9.69 -9.16 -14.65
C GLY A 202 -8.44 -8.55 -14.03
N SER A 203 -7.27 -9.13 -14.31
CA SER A 203 -5.99 -8.69 -13.78
C SER A 203 -5.24 -7.66 -14.65
N LYS A 204 -5.94 -6.97 -15.56
CA LYS A 204 -5.31 -6.00 -16.48
C LYS A 204 -6.10 -4.69 -16.58
N PHE A 205 -5.37 -3.60 -16.78
CA PHE A 205 -5.92 -2.28 -17.11
C PHE A 205 -5.97 -2.05 -18.61
N PHE A 206 -6.94 -1.27 -19.06
CA PHE A 206 -7.13 -0.97 -20.48
C PHE A 206 -7.58 0.47 -20.68
N TYR A 207 -7.16 1.03 -21.81
CA TYR A 207 -7.83 2.17 -22.39
C TYR A 207 -9.21 1.75 -22.94
N PRO A 208 -10.18 2.67 -23.05
CA PRO A 208 -11.48 2.40 -23.65
C PRO A 208 -11.43 1.89 -25.10
N ASN A 209 -10.36 2.19 -25.84
CA ASN A 209 -10.15 1.65 -27.20
C ASN A 209 -9.72 0.17 -27.22
N GLY A 210 -9.54 -0.45 -26.06
CA GLY A 210 -9.18 -1.85 -25.88
C GLY A 210 -7.68 -2.12 -25.77
N THR A 211 -6.79 -1.14 -25.94
CA THR A 211 -5.35 -1.33 -25.73
C THR A 211 -5.06 -1.48 -24.24
N GLN A 212 -4.20 -2.43 -23.85
CA GLN A 212 -3.78 -2.59 -22.46
C GLN A 212 -2.98 -1.35 -21.99
N PHE A 213 -3.27 -0.91 -20.78
CA PHE A 213 -2.56 0.16 -20.10
C PHE A 213 -1.49 -0.43 -19.18
N PHE A 214 -0.24 0.01 -19.35
CA PHE A 214 0.87 -0.26 -18.44
C PHE A 214 1.33 1.04 -17.79
N MET A 215 1.47 1.01 -16.47
CA MET A 215 1.93 2.13 -15.66
C MET A 215 3.43 2.31 -15.85
N LYS A 216 3.83 3.46 -16.38
CA LYS A 216 5.20 3.99 -16.34
C LYS A 216 5.16 5.23 -15.46
N GLY A 217 5.35 5.02 -14.16
CA GLY A 217 5.05 6.06 -13.20
C GLY A 217 6.16 6.49 -12.28
N ILE A 218 5.84 7.50 -11.49
CA ILE A 218 6.71 8.03 -10.45
C ILE A 218 5.89 8.59 -9.29
N ALA A 219 6.38 8.40 -8.07
CA ALA A 219 5.87 9.05 -6.87
C ALA A 219 6.14 10.57 -6.95
N TYR A 220 5.08 11.37 -6.85
CA TYR A 220 5.11 12.83 -6.98
C TYR A 220 4.51 13.47 -5.73
N GLN A 221 5.34 13.57 -4.69
CA GLN A 221 5.00 14.18 -3.40
C GLN A 221 6.30 14.68 -2.76
N ARG A 222 6.30 15.87 -2.17
CA ARG A 222 7.42 16.31 -1.29
C ARG A 222 7.24 15.77 0.12
N ASP A 223 8.32 15.64 0.88
CA ASP A 223 8.38 14.95 2.15
C ASP A 223 7.38 15.52 3.14
N ILE A 224 6.73 14.59 3.82
CA ILE A 224 5.80 14.79 4.93
C ILE A 224 6.09 13.80 6.06
N GLY A 225 7.27 13.15 6.02
CA GLY A 225 7.59 11.92 6.72
C GLY A 225 7.37 10.70 5.82
N ALA A 226 8.19 9.66 6.01
CA ALA A 226 8.20 8.43 5.20
C ALA A 226 6.80 7.84 4.94
N ALA A 227 6.59 7.27 3.74
CA ALA A 227 5.40 6.49 3.40
C ALA A 227 5.16 5.39 4.44
N GLY A 228 3.94 5.31 4.99
CA GLY A 228 3.66 4.39 6.10
C GLY A 228 4.19 4.86 7.47
N ALA A 229 4.45 6.15 7.67
CA ALA A 229 4.62 6.71 9.01
C ALA A 229 3.37 6.47 9.88
N LYS A 230 3.56 6.42 11.20
CA LYS A 230 2.42 6.40 12.14
C LYS A 230 1.62 7.68 11.97
N SER A 231 0.31 7.63 12.23
CA SER A 231 -0.51 8.82 12.16
C SER A 231 0.03 9.91 13.10
N ASP A 232 0.37 11.08 12.56
CA ASP A 232 0.89 12.22 13.30
C ASP A 232 -0.05 13.42 13.13
N PRO A 233 -0.80 13.82 14.18
CA PRO A 233 -1.76 14.92 14.11
C PRO A 233 -1.12 16.30 13.91
N THR A 234 0.22 16.39 13.97
CA THR A 234 0.98 17.63 13.76
C THR A 234 1.67 17.70 12.41
N ALA A 235 1.72 16.58 11.67
CA ALA A 235 2.32 16.51 10.37
C ALA A 235 1.53 17.39 9.39
N LYS A 236 2.26 18.26 8.68
CA LYS A 236 1.72 19.05 7.58
C LYS A 236 2.21 18.45 6.27
N TYR A 237 1.30 18.32 5.32
CA TYR A 237 1.65 17.89 3.97
C TYR A 237 1.60 19.04 2.98
N MET A 238 2.45 18.93 1.95
CA MET A 238 2.36 19.78 0.76
C MET A 238 1.56 19.06 -0.30
N ASP A 239 0.44 19.63 -0.73
CA ASP A 239 -0.30 19.13 -1.88
C ASP A 239 0.40 19.57 -3.19
N PRO A 240 0.98 18.64 -3.96
CA PRO A 240 1.71 18.98 -5.16
C PRO A 240 0.79 19.25 -6.36
N LEU A 241 -0.51 18.91 -6.27
CA LEU A 241 -1.52 19.12 -7.32
C LEU A 241 -2.27 20.45 -7.16
N ALA A 242 -2.25 21.05 -5.97
CA ALA A 242 -2.79 22.39 -5.72
C ALA A 242 -1.79 23.53 -6.04
N ASP A 243 -0.48 23.22 -6.17
CA ASP A 243 0.56 24.19 -6.47
C ASP A 243 0.75 24.38 -7.99
N LYS A 244 0.13 25.44 -8.54
CA LYS A 244 0.16 25.77 -9.97
C LYS A 244 1.57 25.99 -10.51
N ASP A 245 2.45 26.62 -9.73
CA ASP A 245 3.80 26.94 -10.17
C ASP A 245 4.68 25.68 -10.14
N ALA A 246 4.52 24.82 -9.13
CA ALA A 246 5.17 23.52 -9.09
C ALA A 246 4.74 22.65 -10.27
N CYS A 247 3.44 22.47 -10.51
CA CYS A 247 2.97 21.67 -11.65
C CYS A 247 3.47 22.19 -13.00
N LYS A 248 3.45 23.51 -13.20
CA LYS A 248 3.96 24.11 -14.44
C LYS A 248 5.46 23.86 -14.62
N ARG A 249 6.23 23.87 -13.53
CA ARG A 249 7.67 23.57 -13.53
C ARG A 249 7.94 22.09 -13.80
N ASP A 250 7.18 21.21 -13.17
CA ASP A 250 7.54 19.79 -13.02
C ASP A 250 6.98 18.90 -14.13
N VAL A 251 5.77 19.19 -14.65
CA VAL A 251 5.12 18.40 -15.73
C VAL A 251 6.01 18.23 -16.98
N PRO A 252 6.73 19.26 -17.48
CA PRO A 252 7.66 19.07 -18.59
C PRO A 252 8.76 18.03 -18.33
N TYR A 253 9.23 17.88 -17.08
CA TYR A 253 10.22 16.87 -16.71
C TYR A 253 9.58 15.49 -16.55
N LEU A 254 8.34 15.40 -16.06
CA LEU A 254 7.58 14.14 -16.06
C LEU A 254 7.40 13.61 -17.49
N GLN A 255 7.08 14.50 -18.45
CA GLN A 255 7.02 14.14 -19.87
C GLN A 255 8.39 13.73 -20.42
N ASP A 256 9.46 14.44 -20.06
CA ASP A 256 10.83 14.12 -20.48
C ASP A 256 11.30 12.75 -19.96
N LEU A 257 10.78 12.30 -18.81
CA LEU A 257 11.00 10.96 -18.25
C LEU A 257 10.12 9.86 -18.88
N ASN A 258 9.25 10.19 -19.84
CA ASN A 258 8.24 9.30 -20.43
C ASN A 258 7.26 8.72 -19.39
N ILE A 259 6.90 9.51 -18.38
CA ILE A 259 5.91 9.14 -17.37
C ILE A 259 4.50 9.26 -17.96
N ASN A 260 3.65 8.27 -17.66
CA ASN A 260 2.22 8.30 -18.00
C ASN A 260 1.31 8.22 -16.77
N ILE A 261 1.84 8.08 -15.56
CA ILE A 261 1.06 8.09 -14.33
C ILE A 261 1.89 8.57 -13.15
N ILE A 262 1.31 9.36 -12.26
CA ILE A 262 1.93 9.73 -10.98
C ILE A 262 1.17 9.12 -9.81
N ARG A 263 1.89 8.88 -8.71
CA ARG A 263 1.28 8.61 -7.39
C ARG A 263 1.42 9.79 -6.46
N THR A 264 0.31 10.21 -5.88
CA THR A 264 0.25 11.22 -4.81
C THR A 264 -0.16 10.56 -3.51
N TYR A 265 0.52 10.90 -2.41
CA TYR A 265 0.28 10.31 -1.08
C TYR A 265 -0.66 11.15 -0.23
N ALA A 266 -0.74 12.46 -0.49
CA ALA A 266 -1.64 13.36 0.21
C ALA A 266 -1.98 14.58 -0.66
N ILE A 267 -3.28 14.84 -0.80
CA ILE A 267 -3.86 16.06 -1.38
C ILE A 267 -4.79 16.73 -0.37
N ASP A 268 -5.03 18.03 -0.49
CA ASP A 268 -6.01 18.76 0.29
C ASP A 268 -7.31 18.87 -0.52
N PRO A 269 -8.37 18.11 -0.19
CA PRO A 269 -9.60 18.09 -0.98
C PRO A 269 -10.37 19.42 -0.95
N LYS A 270 -9.90 20.44 -0.23
CA LYS A 270 -10.48 21.79 -0.21
C LYS A 270 -9.86 22.74 -1.24
N GLU A 271 -8.71 22.39 -1.80
CA GLU A 271 -8.00 23.22 -2.79
C GLU A 271 -8.46 22.94 -4.22
N ASP A 272 -8.14 23.86 -5.14
CA ASP A 272 -8.45 23.75 -6.57
C ASP A 272 -7.34 23.01 -7.33
N HIS A 273 -7.62 21.79 -7.78
CA HIS A 273 -6.69 20.96 -8.55
C HIS A 273 -6.83 21.13 -10.07
N SER A 274 -7.80 21.92 -10.55
CA SER A 274 -8.19 21.92 -11.96
C SER A 274 -7.05 22.29 -12.91
N TYR A 275 -6.21 23.23 -12.50
CA TYR A 275 -5.06 23.67 -13.30
C TYR A 275 -4.02 22.57 -13.48
N CYS A 276 -3.60 21.94 -12.38
CA CYS A 276 -2.58 20.89 -12.45
C CYS A 276 -3.12 19.63 -13.14
N MET A 277 -4.34 19.23 -12.82
CA MET A 277 -4.99 18.08 -13.45
C MET A 277 -5.19 18.30 -14.96
N GLY A 278 -5.49 19.52 -15.38
CA GLY A 278 -5.51 19.90 -16.80
C GLY A 278 -4.14 19.78 -17.46
N LEU A 279 -3.08 20.29 -16.83
CA LEU A 279 -1.70 20.14 -17.35
C LEU A 279 -1.28 18.67 -17.46
N LEU A 280 -1.62 17.84 -16.47
CA LEU A 280 -1.35 16.41 -16.50
C LEU A 280 -2.13 15.72 -17.64
N GLN A 281 -3.38 16.10 -17.87
CA GLN A 281 -4.18 15.60 -18.99
C GLN A 281 -3.56 15.94 -20.34
N ASP A 282 -3.22 17.21 -20.56
CA ASP A 282 -2.55 17.68 -21.77
C ASP A 282 -1.21 16.95 -22.00
N ALA A 283 -0.56 16.55 -20.91
CA ALA A 283 0.70 15.82 -20.93
C ALA A 283 0.57 14.30 -21.12
N GLY A 284 -0.64 13.73 -21.10
CA GLY A 284 -0.82 12.27 -21.17
C GLY A 284 -0.61 11.54 -19.86
N ILE A 285 -0.68 12.24 -18.72
CA ILE A 285 -0.33 11.73 -17.40
C ILE A 285 -1.59 11.48 -16.55
N TYR A 286 -1.71 10.25 -16.07
CA TYR A 286 -2.73 9.79 -15.15
C TYR A 286 -2.33 9.98 -13.67
N VAL A 287 -3.26 9.81 -12.76
CA VAL A 287 -3.05 9.88 -11.30
C VAL A 287 -3.64 8.65 -10.62
N VAL A 288 -2.88 8.06 -9.70
CA VAL A 288 -3.38 7.21 -8.62
C VAL A 288 -3.07 7.91 -7.30
N SER A 289 -4.04 8.07 -6.41
CA SER A 289 -3.84 8.83 -5.17
C SER A 289 -4.18 8.02 -3.93
N ASP A 290 -3.42 8.16 -2.88
CA ASP A 290 -3.83 7.70 -1.55
C ASP A 290 -4.99 8.57 -1.03
N LEU A 291 -5.93 7.96 -0.28
CA LEU A 291 -7.09 8.65 0.31
C LEU A 291 -6.79 9.28 1.66
N SER A 292 -5.85 8.68 2.39
CA SER A 292 -5.40 9.14 3.69
C SER A 292 -4.48 10.36 3.57
N GLU A 293 -4.14 10.94 4.72
CA GLU A 293 -2.96 11.78 4.90
C GLU A 293 -2.33 11.46 6.26
N PRO A 294 -1.11 11.94 6.57
CA PRO A 294 -0.41 11.58 7.80
C PRO A 294 -1.24 11.75 9.09
N ALA A 295 -1.98 12.83 9.26
CA ALA A 295 -2.80 13.05 10.46
C ALA A 295 -4.09 12.20 10.46
N THR A 296 -4.70 11.97 9.29
CA THR A 296 -5.98 11.28 9.11
C THR A 296 -5.79 9.99 8.31
N SER A 297 -5.25 8.98 8.98
CA SER A 297 -4.96 7.65 8.44
C SER A 297 -5.36 6.56 9.43
N ILE A 298 -5.53 5.32 8.95
CA ILE A 298 -5.74 4.18 9.83
C ILE A 298 -4.42 3.93 10.59
N ASN A 299 -4.42 4.22 11.88
CA ASN A 299 -3.26 3.99 12.74
C ASN A 299 -3.07 2.48 12.96
N ARG A 300 -1.94 1.93 12.52
CA ARG A 300 -1.65 0.50 12.65
C ARG A 300 -1.58 -0.02 14.10
N ASP A 301 -1.23 0.84 15.06
CA ASP A 301 -1.05 0.47 16.46
C ASP A 301 -2.38 0.51 17.25
N ASP A 302 -3.35 1.31 16.79
CA ASP A 302 -4.71 1.40 17.32
C ASP A 302 -5.71 1.55 16.16
N PRO A 303 -5.91 0.47 15.37
CA PRO A 303 -6.61 0.60 14.11
C PRO A 303 -8.11 0.80 14.31
N GLN A 304 -8.64 1.77 13.57
CA GLN A 304 -10.05 2.10 13.55
C GLN A 304 -10.49 2.39 12.13
N TRP A 305 -11.79 2.19 11.87
CA TRP A 305 -12.48 2.71 10.70
C TRP A 305 -13.70 3.46 11.22
N ASN A 306 -13.63 4.79 11.18
CA ASN A 306 -14.55 5.66 11.89
C ASN A 306 -15.08 6.77 10.97
N THR A 307 -15.99 7.58 11.48
CA THR A 307 -16.68 8.62 10.69
C THR A 307 -15.74 9.69 10.16
N GLU A 308 -14.70 10.07 10.92
CA GLU A 308 -13.69 11.04 10.51
C GLU A 308 -12.83 10.53 9.33
N LEU A 309 -12.32 9.30 9.45
CA LEU A 309 -11.55 8.66 8.39
C LEU A 309 -12.38 8.51 7.10
N PHE A 310 -13.65 8.12 7.23
CA PHE A 310 -14.49 7.97 6.05
C PHE A 310 -14.86 9.31 5.42
N ASP A 311 -15.05 10.37 6.20
CA ASP A 311 -15.24 11.72 5.65
C ASP A 311 -14.03 12.19 4.86
N ARG A 312 -12.83 11.97 5.40
CA ARG A 312 -11.58 12.26 4.68
C ARG A 312 -11.55 11.55 3.32
N TYR A 313 -11.85 10.26 3.31
CA TYR A 313 -11.80 9.46 2.08
C TYR A 313 -12.85 9.93 1.06
N LYS A 314 -14.09 10.21 1.50
CA LYS A 314 -15.13 10.77 0.62
C LYS A 314 -14.71 12.12 0.04
N ALA A 315 -14.10 13.01 0.83
CA ALA A 315 -13.68 14.32 0.36
C ALA A 315 -12.61 14.22 -0.75
N VAL A 316 -11.63 13.32 -0.60
CA VAL A 316 -10.63 13.07 -1.65
C VAL A 316 -11.27 12.47 -2.90
N VAL A 317 -12.19 11.53 -2.74
CA VAL A 317 -12.96 10.97 -3.87
C VAL A 317 -13.74 12.06 -4.58
N ASP A 318 -14.49 12.89 -3.87
CA ASP A 318 -15.32 13.96 -4.44
C ASP A 318 -14.49 14.96 -5.23
N GLU A 319 -13.30 15.30 -4.74
CA GLU A 319 -12.42 16.25 -5.42
C GLU A 319 -11.77 15.64 -6.68
N LEU A 320 -11.12 14.48 -6.54
CA LEU A 320 -10.33 13.91 -7.64
C LEU A 320 -11.16 13.16 -8.68
N SER A 321 -12.32 12.61 -8.33
CA SER A 321 -13.14 11.83 -9.27
C SER A 321 -13.67 12.64 -10.47
N LYS A 322 -13.67 13.98 -10.36
CA LYS A 322 -14.01 14.94 -11.43
C LYS A 322 -13.11 14.81 -12.65
N TYR A 323 -11.86 14.35 -12.48
CA TYR A 323 -10.86 14.31 -13.54
C TYR A 323 -10.73 12.91 -14.14
N PRO A 324 -10.92 12.73 -15.47
CA PRO A 324 -10.93 11.40 -16.09
C PRO A 324 -9.56 10.71 -16.11
N ASN A 325 -8.47 11.47 -15.93
CA ASN A 325 -7.13 10.92 -15.76
C ASN A 325 -6.84 10.38 -14.34
N VAL A 326 -7.81 10.36 -13.43
CA VAL A 326 -7.69 9.65 -12.15
C VAL A 326 -8.09 8.19 -12.33
N VAL A 327 -7.12 7.28 -12.21
CA VAL A 327 -7.29 5.83 -12.40
C VAL A 327 -7.94 5.19 -11.16
N GLY A 328 -7.52 5.63 -9.98
CA GLY A 328 -7.97 5.00 -8.74
C GLY A 328 -7.32 5.55 -7.50
N PHE A 329 -7.62 4.90 -6.39
CA PHE A 329 -7.22 5.31 -5.07
C PHE A 329 -6.64 4.19 -4.22
N PHE A 330 -5.65 4.49 -3.39
CA PHE A 330 -5.22 3.59 -2.32
C PHE A 330 -6.01 3.86 -1.04
N ALA A 331 -6.71 2.84 -0.52
CA ALA A 331 -7.43 2.92 0.75
C ALA A 331 -6.53 2.72 1.98
N GLY A 332 -5.26 2.37 1.75
CA GLY A 332 -4.23 2.27 2.77
C GLY A 332 -2.88 1.97 2.13
N ASN A 333 -1.81 2.39 2.81
CA ASN A 333 -0.43 2.16 2.42
C ASN A 333 0.35 1.61 3.61
N GLU A 334 0.78 0.35 3.50
CA GLU A 334 1.59 -0.35 4.51
C GLU A 334 1.03 -0.23 5.93
N VAL A 335 -0.30 -0.28 6.07
CA VAL A 335 -0.94 -0.14 7.39
C VAL A 335 -0.52 -1.31 8.25
N SER A 336 -0.86 -2.53 7.82
CA SER A 336 -0.20 -3.72 8.33
C SER A 336 1.14 -3.85 7.62
N ASN A 337 2.23 -3.80 8.38
CA ASN A 337 3.60 -3.85 7.86
C ASN A 337 4.48 -4.90 8.56
N SER A 338 3.95 -5.59 9.57
CA SER A 338 4.63 -6.70 10.24
C SER A 338 3.62 -7.62 10.94
N ALA A 339 4.06 -8.81 11.34
CA ALA A 339 3.21 -9.84 11.96
C ALA A 339 2.42 -9.37 13.20
N ASN A 340 2.88 -8.34 13.92
CA ASN A 340 2.25 -7.90 15.16
C ASN A 340 1.05 -6.95 14.96
N ASN A 341 0.79 -6.48 13.74
CA ASN A 341 -0.24 -5.48 13.43
C ASN A 341 -1.16 -5.86 12.26
N THR A 342 -1.22 -7.15 11.90
CA THR A 342 -2.06 -7.66 10.80
C THR A 342 -3.56 -7.47 11.04
N GLY A 343 -3.99 -7.30 12.29
CA GLY A 343 -5.38 -6.94 12.61
C GLY A 343 -5.86 -5.64 11.94
N ALA A 344 -4.94 -4.69 11.67
CA ALA A 344 -5.28 -3.43 11.02
C ALA A 344 -5.83 -3.62 9.59
N SER A 345 -5.47 -4.73 8.92
CA SER A 345 -5.95 -5.06 7.57
C SER A 345 -7.47 -5.18 7.48
N ALA A 346 -8.17 -5.58 8.55
CA ALA A 346 -9.63 -5.64 8.58
C ALA A 346 -10.29 -4.25 8.41
N PHE A 347 -9.67 -3.22 8.98
CA PHE A 347 -10.16 -1.84 8.88
C PHE A 347 -9.87 -1.24 7.51
N VAL A 348 -8.70 -1.53 6.93
CA VAL A 348 -8.39 -1.12 5.56
C VAL A 348 -9.34 -1.79 4.56
N LYS A 349 -9.64 -3.08 4.73
CA LYS A 349 -10.58 -3.79 3.85
C LYS A 349 -12.01 -3.26 3.99
N ALA A 350 -12.42 -2.81 5.17
CA ALA A 350 -13.67 -2.06 5.32
C ALA A 350 -13.63 -0.69 4.63
N ALA A 351 -12.50 0.02 4.69
CA ALA A 351 -12.31 1.26 3.96
C ALA A 351 -12.40 1.07 2.44
N VAL A 352 -11.84 -0.03 1.91
CA VAL A 352 -12.02 -0.45 0.51
C VAL A 352 -13.50 -0.64 0.19
N ARG A 353 -14.21 -1.46 0.97
CA ARG A 353 -15.65 -1.73 0.79
C ARG A 353 -16.47 -0.44 0.73
N ASP A 354 -16.28 0.43 1.73
CA ASP A 354 -17.11 1.62 1.89
C ASP A 354 -16.78 2.70 0.85
N THR A 355 -15.50 2.84 0.49
CA THR A 355 -15.08 3.76 -0.59
C THR A 355 -15.59 3.29 -1.95
N LYS A 356 -15.48 1.99 -2.27
CA LYS A 356 -16.02 1.43 -3.51
C LYS A 356 -17.52 1.63 -3.61
N LYS A 357 -18.25 1.41 -2.51
CA LYS A 357 -19.68 1.71 -2.45
C LYS A 357 -19.95 3.20 -2.70
N TYR A 358 -19.21 4.09 -2.05
CA TYR A 358 -19.38 5.53 -2.24
C TYR A 358 -19.12 5.98 -3.68
N ILE A 359 -18.04 5.50 -4.31
CA ILE A 359 -17.75 5.75 -5.73
C ILE A 359 -18.90 5.23 -6.61
N LYS A 360 -19.35 3.99 -6.40
CA LYS A 360 -20.44 3.40 -7.19
C LYS A 360 -21.75 4.20 -7.10
N ASP A 361 -22.05 4.76 -5.93
CA ASP A 361 -23.28 5.52 -5.70
C ASP A 361 -23.21 6.95 -6.30
N ASN A 362 -22.00 7.51 -6.49
CA ASN A 362 -21.82 8.92 -6.87
C ASN A 362 -21.15 9.13 -8.24
N GLN A 363 -20.49 8.12 -8.81
CA GLN A 363 -19.72 8.22 -10.05
C GLN A 363 -20.28 7.29 -11.13
N LYS A 364 -20.24 7.78 -12.38
CA LYS A 364 -20.74 7.03 -13.56
C LYS A 364 -19.68 6.17 -14.23
N ARG A 365 -18.41 6.40 -13.93
CA ARG A 365 -17.26 5.67 -14.47
C ARG A 365 -16.65 4.78 -13.40
N TRP A 366 -15.93 3.76 -13.85
CA TRP A 366 -15.10 2.97 -12.95
C TRP A 366 -13.92 3.81 -12.46
N ILE A 367 -13.65 3.73 -11.14
CA ILE A 367 -12.49 4.30 -10.47
C ILE A 367 -12.07 3.24 -9.45
N GLY A 368 -10.87 2.68 -9.57
CA GLY A 368 -10.46 1.55 -8.73
C GLY A 368 -10.15 1.97 -7.30
N VAL A 369 -10.38 1.09 -6.33
CA VAL A 369 -9.87 1.24 -4.96
C VAL A 369 -8.99 0.05 -4.61
N GLY A 370 -7.70 0.31 -4.39
CA GLY A 370 -6.69 -0.69 -4.09
C GLY A 370 -6.02 -0.51 -2.74
N TYR A 371 -4.94 -1.28 -2.55
CA TYR A 371 -4.08 -1.23 -1.37
C TYR A 371 -2.61 -1.27 -1.80
N ALA A 372 -1.75 -0.49 -1.13
CA ALA A 372 -0.31 -0.52 -1.30
C ALA A 372 0.34 -1.26 -0.12
N ALA A 373 1.05 -2.35 -0.39
CA ALA A 373 1.65 -3.22 0.62
C ALA A 373 3.18 -3.14 0.62
N ASN A 374 3.79 -3.38 1.78
CA ASN A 374 5.24 -3.58 1.91
C ASN A 374 5.64 -5.03 1.59
N ASP A 375 6.94 -5.29 1.45
CA ASP A 375 7.51 -6.63 1.19
C ASP A 375 7.97 -7.36 2.46
N ASP A 376 7.15 -7.38 3.51
CA ASP A 376 7.45 -8.17 4.71
C ASP A 376 7.21 -9.67 4.44
N LYS A 377 8.29 -10.45 4.40
CA LYS A 377 8.26 -11.88 4.06
C LYS A 377 7.36 -12.73 4.97
N ASP A 378 7.10 -12.31 6.21
CA ASP A 378 6.37 -13.10 7.19
C ASP A 378 4.85 -12.92 7.05
N ILE A 379 4.40 -11.90 6.31
CA ILE A 379 2.97 -11.60 6.12
C ILE A 379 2.56 -11.33 4.65
N ARG A 380 3.51 -11.16 3.71
CA ARG A 380 3.22 -10.73 2.34
C ARG A 380 2.24 -11.64 1.58
N LYS A 381 2.22 -12.93 1.90
CA LYS A 381 1.26 -13.86 1.31
C LYS A 381 -0.14 -13.62 1.87
N GLU A 382 -0.26 -13.63 3.19
CA GLU A 382 -1.52 -13.49 3.89
C GLU A 382 -2.19 -12.14 3.58
N ILE A 383 -1.40 -11.06 3.52
CA ILE A 383 -1.94 -9.74 3.19
C ILE A 383 -2.46 -9.67 1.75
N ALA A 384 -1.72 -10.21 0.77
CA ALA A 384 -2.19 -10.28 -0.62
C ALA A 384 -3.46 -11.12 -0.77
N ASP A 385 -3.49 -12.30 -0.13
CA ASP A 385 -4.66 -13.18 -0.12
C ASP A 385 -5.85 -12.50 0.55
N TYR A 386 -5.65 -11.85 1.69
CA TYR A 386 -6.74 -11.24 2.45
C TYR A 386 -7.41 -10.10 1.69
N PHE A 387 -6.65 -9.24 1.01
CA PHE A 387 -7.23 -8.16 0.22
C PHE A 387 -7.91 -8.67 -1.06
N ASN A 388 -7.53 -9.84 -1.58
CA ASN A 388 -8.12 -10.46 -2.77
C ASN A 388 -9.19 -11.53 -2.49
N CYS A 389 -9.48 -11.83 -1.22
CA CYS A 389 -10.49 -12.80 -0.83
C CYS A 389 -11.87 -12.19 -0.57
N GLY A 390 -12.90 -13.04 -0.49
CA GLY A 390 -14.25 -12.64 -0.08
C GLY A 390 -15.08 -12.11 -1.24
N LYS A 391 -16.03 -11.21 -0.94
CA LYS A 391 -16.90 -10.62 -1.96
C LYS A 391 -16.16 -9.57 -2.78
N ALA A 392 -16.52 -9.43 -4.06
CA ALA A 392 -15.92 -8.45 -4.95
C ALA A 392 -16.10 -6.99 -4.48
N GLU A 393 -17.16 -6.69 -3.73
CA GLU A 393 -17.38 -5.37 -3.14
C GLU A 393 -16.44 -5.07 -1.97
N GLU A 394 -15.90 -6.10 -1.32
CA GLU A 394 -15.02 -6.02 -0.16
C GLU A 394 -13.54 -6.21 -0.52
N SER A 395 -13.25 -6.90 -1.63
CA SER A 395 -11.90 -7.05 -2.15
C SER A 395 -11.43 -5.79 -2.89
N ILE A 396 -10.11 -5.62 -2.95
CA ILE A 396 -9.49 -4.53 -3.73
C ILE A 396 -9.80 -4.65 -5.23
N ASP A 397 -9.69 -3.53 -5.95
CA ASP A 397 -9.74 -3.48 -7.42
C ASP A 397 -8.37 -3.55 -8.08
N PHE A 398 -7.29 -3.28 -7.33
CA PHE A 398 -5.90 -3.46 -7.75
C PHE A 398 -4.96 -3.56 -6.56
N TRP A 399 -3.80 -4.18 -6.79
CA TRP A 399 -2.73 -4.35 -5.81
C TRP A 399 -1.52 -3.51 -6.18
N GLY A 400 -1.11 -2.64 -5.26
CA GLY A 400 0.16 -1.93 -5.30
C GLY A 400 1.17 -2.62 -4.39
N TYR A 401 2.38 -2.82 -4.91
CA TYR A 401 3.45 -3.45 -4.14
C TYR A 401 4.67 -2.55 -4.05
N ASN A 402 5.04 -2.13 -2.84
CA ASN A 402 6.24 -1.35 -2.59
C ASN A 402 7.41 -2.33 -2.42
N ILE A 403 8.23 -2.48 -3.44
CA ILE A 403 9.30 -3.49 -3.47
C ILE A 403 10.65 -2.89 -3.89
N TYR A 404 11.63 -3.09 -3.02
CA TYR A 404 12.99 -2.54 -3.17
C TYR A 404 14.05 -3.65 -3.23
N SER A 405 13.67 -4.89 -3.54
CA SER A 405 14.57 -6.04 -3.52
C SER A 405 15.58 -6.08 -4.69
N TRP A 406 15.37 -5.28 -5.73
CA TRP A 406 16.34 -5.11 -6.82
C TRP A 406 17.22 -3.89 -6.56
N CYS A 407 18.47 -4.12 -6.13
CA CYS A 407 19.45 -3.07 -5.85
C CYS A 407 20.70 -3.23 -6.74
N GLY A 408 21.17 -2.12 -7.33
CA GLY A 408 22.36 -2.10 -8.17
C GLY A 408 22.24 -3.02 -9.40
N THR A 409 23.30 -3.78 -9.69
CA THR A 409 23.25 -4.81 -10.73
C THR A 409 22.68 -6.10 -10.15
N SER A 410 21.56 -6.54 -10.69
CA SER A 410 20.84 -7.71 -10.19
C SER A 410 20.21 -8.49 -11.36
N SER A 411 19.33 -9.43 -11.04
CA SER A 411 18.56 -10.19 -12.01
C SER A 411 17.18 -10.52 -11.45
N MET A 412 16.29 -11.07 -12.28
CA MET A 412 14.98 -11.57 -11.86
C MET A 412 15.09 -12.55 -10.67
N GLN A 413 16.11 -13.42 -10.68
CA GLN A 413 16.32 -14.44 -9.63
C GLN A 413 16.96 -13.84 -8.36
N LEU A 414 17.96 -12.97 -8.52
CA LEU A 414 18.66 -12.37 -7.37
C LEU A 414 17.78 -11.39 -6.60
N SER A 415 16.95 -10.62 -7.31
CA SER A 415 15.95 -9.73 -6.71
C SER A 415 14.73 -10.47 -6.16
N GLY A 416 14.51 -11.72 -6.58
CA GLY A 416 13.30 -12.48 -6.30
C GLY A 416 12.07 -12.03 -7.10
N TYR A 417 12.20 -11.15 -8.10
CA TYR A 417 11.10 -10.75 -8.98
C TYR A 417 10.48 -11.95 -9.70
N ASP A 418 11.26 -12.98 -10.04
CA ASP A 418 10.74 -14.22 -10.62
C ASP A 418 9.76 -14.96 -9.69
N GLN A 419 10.00 -14.90 -8.38
CA GLN A 419 9.10 -15.47 -7.37
C GLN A 419 7.82 -14.63 -7.24
N GLN A 420 7.93 -13.30 -7.36
CA GLN A 420 6.76 -12.42 -7.34
C GLN A 420 5.87 -12.64 -8.57
N VAL A 421 6.46 -12.83 -9.76
CA VAL A 421 5.71 -13.21 -10.97
C VAL A 421 4.94 -14.52 -10.74
N LYS A 422 5.60 -15.56 -10.22
CA LYS A 422 4.96 -16.85 -9.92
C LYS A 422 3.84 -16.71 -8.90
N PHE A 423 4.02 -15.88 -7.88
CA PHE A 423 3.02 -15.66 -6.84
C PHE A 423 1.77 -14.98 -7.37
N PHE A 424 1.93 -13.93 -8.19
CA PHE A 424 0.82 -13.11 -8.69
C PHE A 424 0.22 -13.59 -10.02
N GLN A 425 0.74 -14.66 -10.65
CA GLN A 425 0.29 -15.13 -11.96
C GLN A 425 -1.22 -15.40 -12.06
N ASP A 426 -1.83 -15.86 -10.96
CA ASP A 426 -3.24 -16.24 -10.87
C ASP A 426 -4.10 -15.22 -10.08
N PHE A 427 -3.53 -14.05 -9.76
CA PHE A 427 -4.24 -13.01 -9.01
C PHE A 427 -5.40 -12.42 -9.83
N SER A 428 -6.55 -12.19 -9.19
CA SER A 428 -7.78 -11.78 -9.90
C SER A 428 -7.85 -10.31 -10.31
N VAL A 429 -6.96 -9.47 -9.78
CA VAL A 429 -6.96 -8.01 -10.01
C VAL A 429 -5.60 -7.54 -10.50
N PRO A 430 -5.50 -6.37 -11.14
CA PRO A 430 -4.23 -5.85 -11.62
C PRO A 430 -3.22 -5.66 -10.49
N VAL A 431 -1.98 -6.04 -10.74
CA VAL A 431 -0.85 -5.93 -9.81
C VAL A 431 0.20 -5.03 -10.44
N PHE A 432 0.75 -4.07 -9.70
CA PHE A 432 1.84 -3.22 -10.17
C PHE A 432 2.78 -2.87 -9.01
N LEU A 433 4.00 -2.45 -9.34
CA LEU A 433 4.93 -1.95 -8.31
C LEU A 433 4.51 -0.53 -7.95
N ALA A 434 3.89 -0.34 -6.79
CA ALA A 434 3.44 0.98 -6.36
C ALA A 434 4.62 1.88 -5.96
N GLU A 435 5.74 1.26 -5.61
CA GLU A 435 7.06 1.87 -5.45
C GLU A 435 8.14 0.87 -5.85
N TYR A 436 9.16 1.34 -6.57
CA TYR A 436 10.41 0.62 -6.82
C TYR A 436 11.58 1.61 -7.01
N GLY A 437 12.81 1.09 -7.02
CA GLY A 437 14.02 1.88 -7.28
C GLY A 437 14.93 1.98 -6.06
N CYS A 438 15.39 0.82 -5.57
CA CYS A 438 16.31 0.71 -4.43
C CYS A 438 17.52 1.64 -4.59
N ASN A 439 17.78 2.46 -3.58
CA ASN A 439 18.91 3.39 -3.59
C ASN A 439 20.20 2.78 -2.99
N LEU A 440 20.22 1.51 -2.62
CA LEU A 440 21.42 0.86 -2.09
C LEU A 440 22.34 0.32 -3.20
N PRO A 441 23.66 0.29 -2.97
CA PRO A 441 24.37 0.78 -1.78
C PRO A 441 24.80 2.26 -1.85
N ASN A 442 24.55 2.95 -2.97
CA ASN A 442 25.25 4.19 -3.31
C ASN A 442 24.35 5.45 -3.41
N GLY A 443 23.14 5.38 -2.88
CA GLY A 443 22.16 6.46 -2.99
C GLY A 443 21.45 6.51 -4.35
N ALA A 444 20.64 7.54 -4.55
CA ALA A 444 19.91 7.77 -5.81
C ALA A 444 20.87 7.77 -7.01
N LYS A 445 22.00 8.48 -6.91
CA LYS A 445 23.05 8.53 -7.95
C LYS A 445 23.61 7.16 -8.39
N GLY A 446 23.45 6.14 -7.56
CA GLY A 446 23.90 4.78 -7.84
C GLY A 446 22.92 3.92 -8.62
N ARG A 447 21.69 4.39 -8.84
CA ARG A 447 20.62 3.62 -9.48
C ARG A 447 20.89 3.45 -10.96
N LYS A 448 20.76 2.19 -11.41
CA LYS A 448 21.04 1.79 -12.80
C LYS A 448 19.77 1.57 -13.62
N TRP A 449 18.62 1.42 -12.96
CA TRP A 449 17.32 1.18 -13.57
C TRP A 449 17.24 -0.13 -14.38
N GLU A 450 18.06 -1.13 -14.05
CA GLU A 450 18.00 -2.46 -14.66
C GLU A 450 16.65 -3.15 -14.34
N GLU A 451 16.11 -2.90 -13.15
CA GLU A 451 14.78 -3.30 -12.71
C GLU A 451 13.65 -2.68 -13.54
N THR A 452 13.85 -1.45 -14.04
CA THR A 452 12.88 -0.81 -14.95
C THR A 452 12.84 -1.59 -16.26
N ALA A 453 13.99 -1.95 -16.81
CA ALA A 453 14.03 -2.78 -18.02
C ALA A 453 13.41 -4.17 -17.78
N ALA A 454 13.68 -4.80 -16.63
CA ALA A 454 13.08 -6.09 -16.27
C ALA A 454 11.56 -6.00 -16.11
N LEU A 455 11.05 -4.94 -15.47
CA LEU A 455 9.61 -4.72 -15.22
C LEU A 455 8.79 -4.66 -16.50
N TYR A 456 9.36 -4.17 -17.60
CA TYR A 456 8.69 -4.10 -18.91
C TYR A 456 9.09 -5.23 -19.87
N SER A 457 9.76 -6.28 -19.40
CA SER A 457 10.00 -7.51 -20.16
C SER A 457 8.74 -8.38 -20.24
N ASP A 458 8.72 -9.34 -21.17
CA ASP A 458 7.58 -10.27 -21.34
C ASP A 458 7.32 -11.09 -20.06
N ASP A 459 8.39 -11.50 -19.34
CA ASP A 459 8.30 -12.27 -18.09
C ASP A 459 7.53 -11.52 -17.00
N MET A 460 7.76 -10.21 -16.87
CA MET A 460 7.06 -9.38 -15.88
C MET A 460 5.69 -8.93 -16.38
N THR A 461 5.58 -8.44 -17.62
CA THR A 461 4.36 -7.81 -18.16
C THR A 461 3.23 -8.79 -18.44
N GLY A 462 3.53 -10.10 -18.48
CA GLY A 462 2.52 -11.15 -18.41
C GLY A 462 1.63 -11.03 -17.16
N VAL A 463 2.22 -10.61 -16.03
CA VAL A 463 1.58 -10.56 -14.70
C VAL A 463 1.41 -9.12 -14.20
N PHE A 464 2.48 -8.33 -14.16
CA PHE A 464 2.50 -6.97 -13.64
C PHE A 464 2.07 -5.94 -14.68
N SER A 465 1.33 -4.93 -14.24
CA SER A 465 0.84 -3.80 -15.04
C SER A 465 1.82 -2.62 -15.05
N GLY A 466 3.12 -2.88 -14.89
CA GLY A 466 4.16 -1.85 -14.76
C GLY A 466 4.39 -1.42 -13.31
N GLY A 467 4.81 -0.16 -13.11
CA GLY A 467 5.10 0.35 -11.77
C GLY A 467 5.53 1.82 -11.72
N LEU A 468 5.76 2.29 -10.50
CA LEU A 468 6.09 3.68 -10.20
C LEU A 468 7.41 3.79 -9.44
N VAL A 469 8.32 4.60 -9.97
CA VAL A 469 9.59 4.92 -9.30
C VAL A 469 9.35 5.70 -8.02
N TYR A 470 10.07 5.37 -6.95
CA TYR A 470 10.18 6.21 -5.76
C TYR A 470 11.53 6.96 -5.81
N MET A 471 11.58 8.28 -5.97
CA MET A 471 10.50 9.27 -6.16
C MET A 471 10.98 10.44 -7.02
N TYR A 472 10.09 11.40 -7.32
CA TYR A 472 10.43 12.57 -8.15
C TYR A 472 11.41 13.51 -7.43
N PHE A 473 11.05 13.98 -6.24
CA PHE A 473 11.81 14.99 -5.49
C PHE A 473 12.96 14.38 -4.68
N GLN A 474 14.14 14.99 -4.75
CA GLN A 474 15.31 14.66 -3.95
C GLN A 474 15.21 15.31 -2.58
N GLU A 475 15.33 14.48 -1.55
CA GLU A 475 15.12 14.83 -0.15
C GLU A 475 16.18 14.15 0.71
N GLU A 476 16.10 14.28 2.04
CA GLU A 476 17.07 13.66 2.96
C GLU A 476 17.13 12.13 2.84
N ASN A 477 16.08 11.52 2.29
CA ASN A 477 15.97 10.08 2.06
C ASN A 477 16.80 9.55 0.87
N ASP A 478 17.35 10.42 0.04
CA ASP A 478 18.21 10.09 -1.11
C ASP A 478 17.57 9.16 -2.16
N TYR A 479 16.36 9.51 -2.60
CA TYR A 479 15.57 8.76 -3.61
C TYR A 479 15.10 9.58 -4.82
N GLY A 480 15.33 10.89 -4.85
CA GLY A 480 14.83 11.75 -5.89
C GLY A 480 15.60 11.63 -7.20
N VAL A 481 14.91 11.90 -8.30
CA VAL A 481 15.54 12.05 -9.63
C VAL A 481 15.74 13.51 -10.01
N VAL A 482 15.11 14.44 -9.28
CA VAL A 482 15.31 15.88 -9.43
C VAL A 482 15.40 16.57 -8.07
N GLU A 483 16.18 17.64 -7.99
CA GLU A 483 16.19 18.54 -6.85
C GLU A 483 15.60 19.90 -7.24
N VAL A 484 14.72 20.43 -6.40
CA VAL A 484 14.09 21.73 -6.63
C VAL A 484 14.96 22.84 -6.05
N LYS A 485 15.52 23.69 -6.92
CA LYS A 485 16.28 24.90 -6.54
C LYS A 485 15.42 26.13 -6.81
N GLY A 486 14.59 26.50 -5.84
CA GLY A 486 13.62 27.60 -5.97
C GLY A 486 12.58 27.31 -7.06
N SER A 487 12.59 28.10 -8.14
CA SER A 487 11.73 27.90 -9.31
C SER A 487 12.35 27.02 -10.40
N SER A 488 13.56 26.51 -10.21
CA SER A 488 14.29 25.69 -11.17
C SER A 488 14.46 24.24 -10.71
N ILE A 489 14.67 23.34 -11.68
CA ILE A 489 14.93 21.92 -11.45
C ILE A 489 16.38 21.60 -11.80
N GLU A 490 17.06 20.94 -10.88
CA GLU A 490 18.36 20.30 -11.10
C GLU A 490 18.15 18.78 -11.24
N LYS A 491 18.60 18.21 -12.36
CA LYS A 491 18.50 16.76 -12.60
C LYS A 491 19.55 16.04 -11.76
N GLN A 492 19.16 14.96 -11.09
CA GLN A 492 20.09 14.07 -10.39
C GLN A 492 20.81 13.14 -11.38
N ASP A 493 21.92 12.54 -10.95
CA ASP A 493 22.79 11.70 -11.78
C ASP A 493 22.07 10.49 -12.40
N ASP A 494 21.01 10.01 -11.77
CA ASP A 494 20.22 8.86 -12.20
C ASP A 494 19.03 9.21 -13.11
N TYR A 495 18.74 10.50 -13.33
CA TYR A 495 17.61 10.98 -14.14
C TYR A 495 17.69 10.48 -15.59
N ASP A 496 18.83 10.69 -16.26
CA ASP A 496 18.96 10.33 -17.68
C ASP A 496 18.98 8.81 -17.89
N GLY A 497 19.44 8.06 -16.87
CA GLY A 497 19.33 6.61 -16.83
C GLY A 497 17.86 6.15 -16.80
N LEU A 498 17.04 6.77 -15.95
CA LEU A 498 15.61 6.47 -15.85
C LEU A 498 14.89 6.82 -17.15
N LYS A 499 15.13 8.02 -17.67
CA LYS A 499 14.59 8.47 -18.97
C LYS A 499 14.86 7.44 -20.06
N LYS A 500 16.10 6.97 -20.16
CA LYS A 500 16.50 5.96 -21.14
C LYS A 500 15.77 4.63 -20.93
N ALA A 501 15.63 4.18 -19.69
CA ALA A 501 14.93 2.93 -19.36
C ALA A 501 13.45 3.00 -19.71
N HIS A 502 12.74 4.08 -19.36
CA HIS A 502 11.33 4.27 -19.73
C HIS A 502 11.10 4.46 -21.23
N ALA A 503 12.03 5.12 -21.93
CA ALA A 503 12.00 5.24 -23.39
C ALA A 503 12.21 3.90 -24.10
N ALA A 504 13.04 3.01 -23.53
CA ALA A 504 13.27 1.66 -24.06
C ALA A 504 12.13 0.67 -23.72
N ALA A 505 11.29 0.98 -22.73
CA ALA A 505 10.19 0.11 -22.31
C ALA A 505 9.09 0.01 -23.39
N ASP A 506 8.92 -1.18 -23.96
CA ASP A 506 7.95 -1.51 -25.01
C ASP A 506 7.14 -2.78 -24.65
N PRO A 507 6.32 -2.72 -23.59
CA PRO A 507 5.60 -3.88 -23.08
C PRO A 507 4.58 -4.41 -24.09
N LYS A 508 4.56 -5.73 -24.29
CA LYS A 508 3.66 -6.40 -25.23
C LYS A 508 2.35 -6.76 -24.54
N GLY A 509 1.37 -5.87 -24.66
CA GLY A 509 0.03 -6.07 -24.11
C GLY A 509 -0.87 -6.97 -24.93
N ILE A 510 -2.01 -7.34 -24.33
CA ILE A 510 -3.15 -7.98 -24.99
C ILE A 510 -4.27 -6.96 -25.20
N THR A 511 -5.09 -7.12 -26.24
CA THR A 511 -6.28 -6.27 -26.41
C THR A 511 -7.44 -6.77 -25.54
N MET A 512 -8.27 -5.86 -25.04
CA MET A 512 -9.35 -6.15 -24.09
C MET A 512 -10.35 -7.21 -24.61
N ASP A 513 -10.62 -7.22 -25.91
CA ASP A 513 -11.50 -8.18 -26.60
C ASP A 513 -10.91 -9.60 -26.64
N LYS A 514 -9.58 -9.71 -26.75
CA LYS A 514 -8.85 -10.98 -26.74
C LYS A 514 -8.51 -11.46 -25.32
N TYR A 515 -8.59 -10.57 -24.34
CA TYR A 515 -8.30 -10.91 -22.95
C TYR A 515 -9.49 -11.60 -22.28
N THR A 516 -9.26 -12.83 -21.83
CA THR A 516 -10.18 -13.62 -21.00
C THR A 516 -9.61 -13.71 -19.58
N PRO A 517 -10.26 -13.07 -18.58
CA PRO A 517 -9.83 -13.18 -17.20
C PRO A 517 -9.79 -14.64 -16.72
N SER A 518 -8.65 -15.06 -16.16
CA SER A 518 -8.45 -16.40 -15.57
C SER A 518 -8.09 -16.37 -14.10
N GLY A 519 -7.71 -15.20 -13.56
CA GLY A 519 -7.33 -15.03 -12.16
C GLY A 519 -8.47 -15.34 -11.20
N LYS A 520 -8.12 -15.81 -10.01
CA LYS A 520 -9.08 -16.27 -8.99
C LYS A 520 -8.97 -15.41 -7.74
N SER A 521 -10.11 -15.12 -7.13
CA SER A 521 -10.12 -14.57 -5.78
C SER A 521 -9.45 -15.56 -4.83
N ALA A 522 -8.63 -15.03 -3.93
CA ALA A 522 -7.93 -15.85 -2.95
C ALA A 522 -8.91 -16.37 -1.88
N GLN A 523 -8.48 -17.38 -1.13
CA GLN A 523 -9.14 -17.76 0.11
C GLN A 523 -8.67 -16.83 1.23
N CYS A 524 -9.58 -16.40 2.12
CA CYS A 524 -9.18 -15.57 3.24
C CYS A 524 -8.28 -16.39 4.19
N PRO A 525 -7.12 -15.85 4.61
CA PRO A 525 -6.27 -16.54 5.56
C PRO A 525 -6.98 -16.82 6.88
N ASP A 526 -6.72 -18.00 7.45
CA ASP A 526 -7.14 -18.32 8.80
C ASP A 526 -6.39 -17.47 9.82
N VAL A 527 -7.05 -17.18 10.94
CA VAL A 527 -6.42 -16.46 12.05
C VAL A 527 -5.31 -17.31 12.66
N SER A 528 -4.12 -16.74 12.79
CA SER A 528 -2.91 -17.38 13.27
C SER A 528 -2.11 -16.43 14.17
N LYS A 529 -0.91 -16.86 14.61
CA LYS A 529 -0.01 -15.96 15.37
C LYS A 529 0.50 -14.79 14.54
N ALA A 530 0.67 -14.98 13.23
CA ALA A 530 1.14 -13.96 12.30
C ALA A 530 -0.02 -13.19 11.66
N TRP A 531 -1.22 -13.78 11.60
CA TRP A 531 -2.38 -13.19 10.94
C TRP A 531 -3.57 -13.02 11.91
N MET A 532 -3.88 -11.78 12.29
CA MET A 532 -4.85 -11.45 13.34
C MET A 532 -6.12 -10.76 12.81
N ALA A 533 -6.43 -10.92 11.52
CA ALA A 533 -7.63 -10.39 10.88
C ALA A 533 -8.55 -11.51 10.37
N ALA A 534 -9.70 -11.70 11.03
CA ALA A 534 -10.76 -12.56 10.52
C ALA A 534 -11.41 -11.95 9.26
N ALA A 535 -12.18 -12.75 8.53
CA ALA A 535 -12.84 -12.32 7.30
C ALA A 535 -13.95 -11.28 7.53
N GLN A 536 -14.58 -11.25 8.70
CA GLN A 536 -15.59 -10.25 9.03
C GLN A 536 -14.95 -8.87 9.20
N LEU A 537 -15.64 -7.87 8.67
CA LEU A 537 -15.18 -6.48 8.63
C LEU A 537 -15.97 -5.61 9.61
N PRO A 538 -15.40 -4.50 10.11
CA PRO A 538 -16.14 -3.52 10.90
C PRO A 538 -17.32 -2.93 10.12
N PRO A 539 -18.34 -2.40 10.84
CA PRO A 539 -19.48 -1.76 10.20
C PRO A 539 -19.06 -0.53 9.39
N THR A 540 -19.88 -0.16 8.42
CA THR A 540 -19.71 1.11 7.68
C THR A 540 -19.89 2.29 8.65
N PRO A 541 -19.00 3.29 8.66
CA PRO A 541 -19.17 4.48 9.49
C PRO A 541 -20.47 5.23 9.18
N ASP A 542 -21.31 5.36 10.21
CA ASP A 542 -22.64 5.95 10.13
C ASP A 542 -22.79 7.05 11.18
N LYS A 543 -22.72 8.31 10.73
CA LYS A 543 -22.86 9.48 11.60
C LYS A 543 -24.26 9.60 12.20
N ASP A 544 -25.29 9.21 11.46
CA ASP A 544 -26.67 9.31 11.93
C ASP A 544 -26.92 8.29 13.04
N LEU A 545 -26.38 7.08 12.91
CA LEU A 545 -26.41 6.09 13.99
C LEU A 545 -25.63 6.57 15.23
N CYS A 546 -24.42 7.10 15.06
CA CYS A 546 -23.63 7.63 16.17
C CYS A 546 -24.34 8.79 16.89
N LYS A 547 -24.98 9.68 16.13
CA LYS A 547 -25.82 10.76 16.67
C LYS A 547 -27.07 10.23 17.38
N CYS A 548 -27.83 9.35 16.74
CA CYS A 548 -29.00 8.70 17.33
C CYS A 548 -28.66 8.01 18.66
N MET A 549 -27.51 7.34 18.70
CA MET A 549 -27.02 6.70 19.91
C MET A 549 -26.74 7.76 20.97
N SER A 550 -25.94 8.77 20.66
CA SER A 550 -25.52 9.81 21.61
C SER A 550 -26.69 10.64 22.16
N ASP A 551 -27.65 11.01 21.31
CA ASP A 551 -28.85 11.75 21.70
C ASP A 551 -29.77 10.93 22.62
N SER A 552 -29.71 9.60 22.53
CA SER A 552 -30.53 8.69 23.36
C SER A 552 -30.01 8.49 24.78
N LEU A 553 -28.76 8.89 25.07
CA LEU A 553 -28.09 8.61 26.33
C LEU A 553 -28.51 9.59 27.44
N GLU A 554 -28.54 9.08 28.68
CA GLU A 554 -28.85 9.84 29.89
C GLU A 554 -27.59 10.21 30.69
N CYS A 555 -26.52 9.39 30.65
CA CYS A 555 -25.21 9.72 31.22
C CYS A 555 -24.15 9.87 30.12
N VAL A 556 -23.58 11.06 29.98
CA VAL A 556 -22.66 11.39 28.88
C VAL A 556 -21.39 12.08 29.36
N VAL A 557 -20.39 12.13 28.49
CA VAL A 557 -19.19 12.93 28.72
C VAL A 557 -19.56 14.42 28.74
N ALA A 558 -19.08 15.14 29.74
CA ALA A 558 -19.23 16.59 29.83
C ALA A 558 -18.45 17.30 28.72
N ASP A 559 -18.97 18.43 28.22
CA ASP A 559 -18.43 19.07 27.02
C ASP A 559 -17.03 19.65 27.17
N ASN A 560 -16.61 19.90 28.41
CA ASN A 560 -15.32 20.46 28.76
C ASN A 560 -14.27 19.42 29.17
N LEU A 561 -14.55 18.12 29.04
CA LEU A 561 -13.56 17.09 29.35
C LEU A 561 -12.51 17.00 28.25
N ASP A 562 -11.23 17.15 28.62
CA ASP A 562 -10.09 17.01 27.73
C ASP A 562 -10.02 15.58 27.17
N VAL A 563 -9.82 15.46 25.86
CA VAL A 563 -9.69 14.18 25.13
C VAL A 563 -8.59 13.31 25.72
N LYS A 564 -7.52 13.90 26.27
CA LYS A 564 -6.44 13.16 26.95
C LYS A 564 -6.92 12.37 28.16
N SER A 565 -8.03 12.77 28.79
CA SER A 565 -8.63 12.06 29.93
C SER A 565 -9.54 10.90 29.52
N TYR A 566 -9.86 10.75 28.23
CA TYR A 566 -10.82 9.74 27.78
C TYR A 566 -10.28 8.33 28.02
N GLY A 567 -8.98 8.10 27.78
CA GLY A 567 -8.34 6.79 27.99
C GLY A 567 -8.47 6.27 29.42
N ASP A 568 -8.23 7.15 30.41
CA ASP A 568 -8.34 6.80 31.83
C ASP A 568 -9.80 6.47 32.22
N LEU A 569 -10.75 7.22 31.65
CA LEU A 569 -12.17 6.98 31.91
C LEU A 569 -12.65 5.68 31.26
N PHE A 570 -12.24 5.40 30.01
CA PHE A 570 -12.48 4.10 29.37
C PHE A 570 -11.93 2.96 30.22
N GLY A 571 -10.65 3.04 30.64
CA GLY A 571 -10.02 2.02 31.45
C GLY A 571 -10.75 1.77 32.77
N SER A 572 -11.22 2.83 33.42
CA SER A 572 -11.96 2.74 34.68
C SER A 572 -13.35 2.13 34.52
N VAL A 573 -14.15 2.63 33.56
CA VAL A 573 -15.53 2.19 33.37
C VAL A 573 -15.60 0.78 32.77
N CYS A 574 -14.79 0.50 31.75
CA CYS A 574 -14.69 -0.84 31.16
C CYS A 574 -14.04 -1.85 32.12
N GLY A 575 -13.12 -1.41 32.98
CA GLY A 575 -12.54 -2.25 34.03
C GLY A 575 -13.57 -2.68 35.07
N ALA A 576 -14.49 -1.78 35.45
CA ALA A 576 -15.57 -2.08 36.38
C ALA A 576 -16.62 -3.03 35.78
N SER A 577 -16.89 -2.94 34.48
CA SER A 577 -17.79 -3.85 33.78
C SER A 577 -17.33 -4.07 32.33
N PRO A 578 -16.63 -5.17 32.02
CA PRO A 578 -16.12 -5.39 30.65
C PRO A 578 -17.22 -5.56 29.60
N LYS A 579 -18.39 -6.06 30.00
CA LYS A 579 -19.50 -6.37 29.08
C LYS A 579 -20.13 -5.13 28.45
N ILE A 580 -20.13 -3.99 29.15
CA ILE A 580 -20.73 -2.74 28.63
C ILE A 580 -19.90 -2.12 27.50
N CYS A 581 -18.63 -2.51 27.35
CA CYS A 581 -17.76 -2.01 26.28
C CYS A 581 -17.83 -2.86 25.00
N ALA A 582 -18.53 -4.00 25.01
CA ALA A 582 -18.69 -4.84 23.83
C ALA A 582 -19.26 -4.09 22.61
N GLY A 583 -20.14 -3.11 22.84
CA GLY A 583 -20.76 -2.31 21.78
C GLY A 583 -19.84 -1.32 21.06
N ILE A 584 -18.66 -1.04 21.62
CA ILE A 584 -17.65 -0.14 21.03
C ILE A 584 -16.35 -0.86 20.65
N ASN A 585 -16.17 -2.09 21.12
CA ASN A 585 -14.95 -2.85 20.91
C ASN A 585 -14.84 -3.36 19.47
N ALA A 586 -13.60 -3.50 18.99
CA ALA A 586 -13.26 -4.18 17.76
C ALA A 586 -12.24 -5.28 18.07
N VAL A 587 -12.61 -6.54 17.86
CA VAL A 587 -11.76 -7.72 18.10
C VAL A 587 -11.54 -8.43 16.77
N THR A 588 -10.52 -7.98 16.04
CA THR A 588 -10.24 -8.39 14.66
C THR A 588 -10.02 -9.90 14.50
N LYS A 589 -9.33 -10.52 15.46
CA LYS A 589 -9.06 -11.97 15.47
C LYS A 589 -10.31 -12.85 15.59
N LEU A 590 -11.42 -12.27 16.04
CA LEU A 590 -12.71 -12.96 16.13
C LEU A 590 -13.72 -12.43 15.11
N GLY A 591 -13.38 -11.36 14.37
CA GLY A 591 -14.33 -10.69 13.49
C GLY A 591 -15.48 -10.01 14.23
N ASN A 592 -15.28 -9.65 15.50
CA ASN A 592 -16.33 -9.10 16.35
C ASN A 592 -16.18 -7.57 16.46
N TYR A 593 -17.15 -6.84 15.93
CA TYR A 593 -17.17 -5.38 15.96
C TYR A 593 -18.48 -4.88 16.54
N GLY A 594 -18.38 -4.13 17.63
CA GLY A 594 -19.51 -3.43 18.21
C GLY A 594 -20.12 -2.46 17.21
N ALA A 595 -21.44 -2.31 17.26
CA ALA A 595 -22.21 -1.45 16.36
C ALA A 595 -21.87 0.04 16.50
N TYR A 596 -21.12 0.46 17.53
CA TYR A 596 -20.65 1.82 17.75
C TYR A 596 -19.11 1.95 17.69
N SER A 597 -18.42 0.89 17.23
CA SER A 597 -16.95 0.87 17.09
C SER A 597 -16.41 1.91 16.09
N MET A 598 -17.27 2.44 15.22
CA MET A 598 -16.97 3.47 14.23
C MET A 598 -17.29 4.91 14.69
N CYS A 599 -17.88 5.09 15.87
CA CYS A 599 -18.18 6.43 16.40
C CYS A 599 -16.95 7.13 16.98
N SER A 600 -17.06 8.44 17.23
CA SER A 600 -15.98 9.22 17.81
C SER A 600 -15.66 8.77 19.25
N PRO A 601 -14.44 9.06 19.77
CA PRO A 601 -14.08 8.72 21.14
C PRO A 601 -15.06 9.26 22.19
N LYS A 602 -15.56 10.49 22.03
CA LYS A 602 -16.54 11.11 22.96
C LYS A 602 -17.87 10.34 22.97
N GLU A 603 -18.36 9.97 21.79
CA GLU A 603 -19.62 9.22 21.65
C GLU A 603 -19.49 7.82 22.23
N LYS A 604 -18.39 7.11 21.91
CA LYS A 604 -18.08 5.79 22.49
C LYS A 604 -18.00 5.82 24.02
N LEU A 605 -17.33 6.82 24.58
CA LEU A 605 -17.18 6.96 26.03
C LEU A 605 -18.52 7.28 26.68
N SER A 606 -19.32 8.15 26.06
CA SER A 606 -20.67 8.45 26.53
C SER A 606 -21.55 7.20 26.52
N PHE A 607 -21.49 6.38 25.47
CA PHE A 607 -22.21 5.11 25.40
C PHE A 607 -21.86 4.18 26.57
N VAL A 608 -20.58 4.05 26.88
CA VAL A 608 -20.09 3.19 27.96
C VAL A 608 -20.50 3.73 29.34
N LEU A 609 -20.42 5.04 29.55
CA LEU A 609 -20.89 5.70 30.77
C LEU A 609 -22.39 5.48 30.98
N ASP A 610 -23.20 5.68 29.93
CA ASP A 610 -24.63 5.42 29.99
C ASP A 610 -24.92 3.94 30.26
N ALA A 611 -24.28 3.01 29.56
CA ALA A 611 -24.45 1.58 29.79
C ALA A 611 -24.11 1.19 31.24
N TYR A 612 -23.08 1.80 31.85
CA TYR A 612 -22.79 1.64 33.28
C TYR A 612 -23.88 2.23 34.18
N TYR A 613 -24.34 3.44 33.88
CA TYR A 613 -25.40 4.14 34.60
C TYR A 613 -26.71 3.33 34.60
N GLN A 614 -27.13 2.83 33.43
CA GLN A 614 -28.30 1.96 33.28
C GLN A 614 -28.15 0.65 34.06
N ALA A 615 -26.98 0.01 33.99
CA ALA A 615 -26.72 -1.26 34.68
C ALA A 615 -26.70 -1.14 36.22
N ASN A 616 -26.44 0.07 36.74
CA ASN A 616 -26.36 0.34 38.18
C ASN A 616 -27.55 1.16 38.70
N GLY A 617 -28.71 0.99 38.09
CA GLY A 617 -29.98 1.50 38.63
C GLY A 617 -30.18 3.01 38.49
N LYS A 618 -29.46 3.67 37.56
CA LYS A 618 -29.62 5.09 37.24
C LYS A 618 -29.41 6.05 38.43
N THR A 619 -28.58 5.69 39.40
CA THR A 619 -28.28 6.57 40.54
C THR A 619 -27.32 7.68 40.13
N SER A 620 -27.38 8.84 40.80
CA SER A 620 -26.45 9.95 40.55
C SER A 620 -24.99 9.50 40.63
N ASP A 621 -24.70 8.60 41.57
CA ASP A 621 -23.35 8.08 41.81
C ASP A 621 -22.87 7.16 40.68
N ALA A 622 -23.78 6.46 40.00
CA ALA A 622 -23.45 5.63 38.83
C ALA A 622 -23.05 6.48 37.60
N CYS A 623 -23.50 7.74 37.52
CA CYS A 623 -22.99 8.74 36.58
C CYS A 623 -21.98 9.71 37.24
N GLY A 624 -21.47 9.37 38.43
CA GLY A 624 -20.59 10.23 39.24
C GLY A 624 -19.12 10.25 38.80
N TRP A 625 -18.82 9.73 37.60
CA TRP A 625 -17.46 9.72 37.06
C TRP A 625 -16.96 11.15 36.81
N LYS A 626 -15.69 11.42 37.10
CA LYS A 626 -15.09 12.75 36.88
C LYS A 626 -15.17 13.11 35.38
N GLY A 627 -15.96 14.12 35.05
CA GLY A 627 -16.18 14.53 33.66
C GLY A 627 -17.37 13.87 32.97
N ALA A 628 -18.23 13.15 33.71
CA ALA A 628 -19.55 12.74 33.24
C ALA A 628 -20.64 13.72 33.72
N LYS A 629 -21.76 13.77 33.00
CA LYS A 629 -22.95 14.56 33.35
C LYS A 629 -24.22 13.78 33.00
N ILE A 630 -25.29 14.03 33.77
CA ILE A 630 -26.63 13.54 33.45
C ILE A 630 -27.31 14.53 32.49
N GLN A 631 -28.00 14.01 31.50
CA GLN A 631 -28.85 14.75 30.58
C GLN A 631 -30.16 14.00 30.33
N LYS A 632 -31.09 14.64 29.62
CA LYS A 632 -32.31 13.98 29.16
C LYS A 632 -32.04 13.29 27.82
N GLY A 633 -32.04 11.95 27.83
CA GLY A 633 -32.01 11.16 26.60
C GLY A 633 -33.28 11.34 25.77
N THR A 634 -33.14 11.42 24.46
CA THR A 634 -34.26 11.51 23.51
C THR A 634 -34.03 10.60 22.31
N THR A 635 -35.07 9.90 21.86
CA THR A 635 -35.01 9.04 20.68
C THR A 635 -35.98 9.56 19.62
N ALA A 636 -35.45 10.15 18.56
CA ALA A 636 -36.24 10.58 17.42
C ALA A 636 -36.84 9.39 16.65
N SER A 637 -37.97 9.60 15.96
CA SER A 637 -38.74 8.59 15.19
C SER A 637 -37.98 7.90 14.05
N ASN A 638 -36.91 8.53 13.56
CA ASN A 638 -36.03 7.97 12.54
C ASN A 638 -34.90 7.12 13.16
N CYS A 639 -34.68 7.17 14.47
CA CYS A 639 -33.59 6.46 15.14
C CYS A 639 -33.98 5.05 15.64
N GLN A 640 -35.27 4.74 15.84
CA GLN A 640 -35.70 3.50 16.51
C GLN A 640 -35.17 2.25 15.82
N LYS A 641 -35.23 2.19 14.48
CA LYS A 641 -34.79 1.01 13.74
C LYS A 641 -33.29 0.79 13.87
N SER A 642 -32.49 1.81 13.58
CA SER A 642 -31.03 1.73 13.61
C SER A 642 -30.51 1.43 15.02
N LEU A 643 -31.12 2.01 16.05
CA LEU A 643 -30.78 1.71 17.45
C LEU A 643 -31.17 0.28 17.85
N SER A 644 -32.31 -0.22 17.37
CA SER A 644 -32.73 -1.61 17.60
C SER A 644 -31.76 -2.60 16.96
N ASP A 645 -31.32 -2.33 15.73
CA ASP A 645 -30.37 -3.18 15.02
C ASP A 645 -29.01 -3.17 15.69
N ALA A 646 -28.52 -1.99 16.07
CA ALA A 646 -27.27 -1.82 16.81
C ALA A 646 -27.30 -2.56 18.15
N LYS A 647 -28.43 -2.52 18.86
CA LYS A 647 -28.63 -3.29 20.10
C LYS A 647 -28.55 -4.80 19.87
N ALA A 648 -29.17 -5.30 18.80
CA ALA A 648 -29.11 -6.72 18.44
C ALA A 648 -27.67 -7.16 18.12
N GLN A 649 -26.96 -6.39 17.30
CA GLN A 649 -25.54 -6.64 16.99
C GLN A 649 -24.66 -6.61 18.24
N ASN A 650 -24.80 -5.59 19.08
CA ASN A 650 -24.03 -5.47 20.32
C ASN A 650 -24.29 -6.65 21.28
N SER A 651 -25.52 -7.15 21.32
CA SER A 651 -25.87 -8.33 22.12
C SER A 651 -25.17 -9.57 21.58
N ALA A 652 -25.16 -9.78 20.26
CA ALA A 652 -24.46 -10.89 19.62
C ALA A 652 -22.94 -10.83 19.87
N VAL A 653 -22.33 -9.64 19.74
CA VAL A 653 -20.91 -9.41 20.00
C VAL A 653 -20.57 -9.65 21.48
N ALA A 654 -21.42 -9.23 22.41
CA ALA A 654 -21.23 -9.47 23.84
C ALA A 654 -21.26 -10.97 24.17
N THR A 655 -22.13 -11.76 23.53
CA THR A 655 -22.15 -13.22 23.69
C THR A 655 -20.90 -13.87 23.09
N ALA A 656 -20.49 -13.46 21.88
CA ALA A 656 -19.32 -14.02 21.21
C ALA A 656 -18.01 -13.72 21.96
N THR A 657 -17.91 -12.55 22.60
CA THR A 657 -16.76 -12.17 23.42
C THR A 657 -16.77 -12.82 24.80
N SER A 658 -17.94 -13.19 25.34
CA SER A 658 -18.06 -13.86 26.65
C SER A 658 -17.54 -15.31 26.70
N ASN A 659 -17.39 -15.97 25.55
CA ASN A 659 -16.75 -17.30 25.46
C ASN A 659 -15.22 -17.25 25.49
N VAL A 660 -14.62 -16.05 25.46
CA VAL A 660 -13.21 -15.86 25.79
C VAL A 660 -13.11 -15.67 27.29
N SER A 661 -13.18 -16.80 28.02
CA SER A 661 -12.86 -16.78 29.45
C SER A 661 -11.46 -16.23 29.64
N ALA A 662 -11.29 -15.28 30.56
CA ALA A 662 -9.99 -15.03 31.17
C ALA A 662 -9.40 -16.36 31.65
N PRO A 663 -8.07 -16.58 31.58
CA PRO A 663 -7.47 -17.84 32.03
C PRO A 663 -7.97 -18.18 33.43
N LYS A 664 -8.65 -19.33 33.54
CA LYS A 664 -9.17 -19.84 34.80
C LYS A 664 -7.99 -20.11 35.72
N ALA A 665 -7.84 -19.32 36.78
CA ALA A 665 -6.92 -19.61 37.86
C ALA A 665 -7.37 -20.90 38.57
N THR A 666 -6.77 -22.04 38.22
CA THR A 666 -6.89 -23.26 39.01
C THR A 666 -5.87 -23.22 40.13
N GLY A 667 -6.33 -22.91 41.33
CA GLY A 667 -5.55 -23.07 42.55
C GLY A 667 -5.24 -24.54 42.81
N GLY A 668 -3.96 -24.88 42.74
CA GLY A 668 -3.39 -26.13 43.24
C GLY A 668 -2.02 -25.80 43.85
N SER A 669 -1.94 -25.80 45.18
CA SER A 669 -0.71 -25.52 45.92
C SER A 669 0.27 -26.68 45.83
N SER A 670 1.48 -26.46 45.29
CA SER A 670 2.71 -27.07 45.81
C SER A 670 3.96 -26.33 45.31
N SER A 671 4.88 -26.10 46.23
CA SER A 671 6.06 -25.23 46.26
C SER A 671 7.24 -25.59 45.34
N GLY A 672 7.91 -24.57 44.78
CA GLY A 672 9.29 -24.66 44.26
C GLY A 672 9.69 -23.49 43.36
N ASN A 673 10.59 -22.61 43.83
CA ASN A 673 10.99 -21.33 43.21
C ASN A 673 11.83 -21.48 41.93
N GLY A 674 11.37 -20.87 40.83
CA GLY A 674 12.16 -20.49 39.65
C GLY A 674 11.40 -19.40 38.86
N LYS A 675 11.85 -18.14 38.93
CA LYS A 675 11.12 -16.98 38.40
C LYS A 675 11.46 -16.70 36.93
N GLU A 676 10.57 -17.08 36.03
CA GLU A 676 10.44 -16.55 34.67
C GLU A 676 8.98 -16.07 34.51
N ASN A 677 8.74 -14.78 34.71
CA ASN A 677 7.40 -14.18 34.63
C ASN A 677 7.15 -13.61 33.22
N PHE A 678 6.60 -14.42 32.33
CA PHE A 678 5.91 -13.93 31.12
C PHE A 678 4.48 -13.51 31.50
N GLY A 679 4.38 -12.33 32.13
CA GLY A 679 3.11 -11.67 32.40
C GLY A 679 2.65 -10.90 31.17
N VAL A 680 1.47 -11.26 30.65
CA VAL A 680 0.66 -10.36 29.81
C VAL A 680 0.42 -9.09 30.62
N ARG A 681 1.16 -8.03 30.31
CA ARG A 681 0.91 -6.71 30.86
C ARG A 681 -0.26 -6.09 30.10
N THR A 682 -1.45 -6.21 30.67
CA THR A 682 -2.39 -5.09 30.63
C THR A 682 -1.75 -3.96 31.43
N ALA A 683 -1.16 -2.99 30.74
CA ALA A 683 -0.64 -1.80 31.39
C ALA A 683 -1.81 -0.90 31.80
N PRO A 684 -1.94 -0.50 33.08
CA PRO A 684 -2.77 0.61 33.47
C PRO A 684 -2.09 1.94 33.07
N SER A 685 -2.95 2.91 32.75
CA SER A 685 -2.73 4.33 32.44
C SER A 685 -1.44 5.04 32.86
N GLY A 686 -0.99 5.94 31.97
CA GLY A 686 -0.45 7.27 32.31
C GLY A 686 0.89 7.38 33.05
N VAL A 687 1.99 7.62 32.31
CA VAL A 687 3.18 8.33 32.82
C VAL A 687 3.75 9.24 31.73
N LEU A 688 3.54 10.54 31.93
CA LEU A 688 4.43 11.69 31.64
C LEU A 688 5.39 11.57 30.43
N ALA A 689 5.03 12.28 29.37
CA ALA A 689 6.00 12.91 28.49
C ALA A 689 6.79 13.97 29.27
N ALA A 690 8.03 13.66 29.63
CA ALA A 690 9.06 14.65 29.94
C ALA A 690 10.46 14.00 29.83
N GLY A 691 11.16 14.31 28.74
CA GLY A 691 12.62 14.37 28.67
C GLY A 691 13.36 13.08 28.30
N VAL A 692 13.75 12.95 27.03
CA VAL A 692 15.15 12.71 26.63
C VAL A 692 15.41 13.44 25.31
N VAL A 693 15.89 14.68 25.42
CA VAL A 693 16.88 15.24 24.51
C VAL A 693 18.24 14.79 25.06
N ALA A 694 19.18 14.49 24.16
CA ALA A 694 20.57 14.06 24.36
C ALA A 694 20.81 12.55 24.28
N MET A 695 21.31 12.10 23.12
CA MET A 695 22.61 11.44 22.96
C MET A 695 22.83 11.16 21.46
N ALA A 696 23.12 12.23 20.71
CA ALA A 696 23.83 12.17 19.45
C ALA A 696 25.22 12.76 19.70
N ALA A 697 26.15 11.92 20.17
CA ALA A 697 27.60 12.12 20.13
C ALA A 697 28.28 10.90 20.76
N LEU A 698 28.98 10.13 19.93
CA LEU A 698 30.08 9.19 20.21
C LEU A 698 29.90 7.91 19.38
N LEU A 699 30.35 7.97 18.13
CA LEU A 699 31.06 6.89 17.44
C LEU A 699 31.78 7.51 16.23
N THR A 700 32.83 8.27 16.56
CA THR A 700 34.02 8.43 15.73
C THR A 700 35.19 7.91 16.55
N LEU A 701 35.51 6.64 16.35
CA LEU A 701 36.85 6.06 16.34
C LEU A 701 36.78 4.70 15.64
#